data_AF-A0A9E6F9U7-F1
#
_entry.id   AF-A0A9E6F9U7-F1
#
_cell.length_a   1.000
_cell.length_b   1.000
_cell.length_c   1.000
_cell.angle_alpha   90.00
_cell.angle_beta   90.00
_cell.angle_gamma   90.00
#
_symmetry.space_group_name_H-M   'P 1'
#
loop_
_entity.id
_entity.type
_entity.pdbx_description
1 polymer ?
#
loop_
_entity_poly.entity_id
_entity_poly.type
_entity_poly.pdbx_seq_one_letter_code
_entity_poly.pdbx_strand_id
1 'polypeptide(L)'
;MQRFRTWLSWLDSHLLLILAAFLFAFIPLFPKIPLFDILPGYIVRVRAEDFLVFLTGLVWLGQVLRKKVEWKTSVFFFVLAYILLGLASMLLGSVLTQTIPPHLIHIGKSALHFFRYLEYFSLFFFTYSAVKTKEHIKLFVGVLALTVIAVAMYGAGQKYLNWPLYSTMNREYSKGEALYLSEFARVQSTFAGHYDLTAYLVLVLPILFALALSYSDRRVQALLALSQLVGVWLLLLGSSKGSLAAYIVTIALVLILKFRSVNKSITTILKWSVLGSIGCIALAIGILFVAPDLYKTIANVSKPISPIYSLLVKIDGKLPADSPLKLVQTNVTAEGTVKPDDVYVDVPDFVKVSTTSATGEPTYILVEQERTWSDNSLKYGLSMGIRLDTLWPQAFRGLMKNPLTGSGYATLNKGESSVYTEADSTDNNFLRTLGETGLLGFSIFFGLVLYLFLTARKNLSTSDEYLSALNTGYLAGVVGLMINAITIDVFAASKVAFTFWAISGFVYASGRVLSAEKAATTERKNLHSVLSFLKAHSFVLLAVTVFFFAIYQNPFTEKSAILNFAANVNGAEAITTARCFLRSGALELCRNGETLSTTVPSFYAAFLVPFLKLYNNPGMFFIANSMYIFAILILFYSVVQKISSNRILLLGGIVLLLSSPSFITSTAIPSGTLWPLFLAVLLLLFVYFSEETMRSFPKMRQPIHILSKIIGALSVAVFALTFLNTQQLETTLNRFRGIQSNWRNMSITQINNFFYDSIIGEKATLDATKTPFLITATNPYYVDMFSNGMYSLLPLYQQQRHMDRASEVWGEDNYSNLIDLYAQKLSTNPVYLSDVDILSEDTKTAFDHIHDAFDLSVSRIGCNYHCILYELHPETKPESTQPTSIDGQTQLLETLPEDYSFSVVSTRFDPEVNIPLMSLQSLVSVYSAANKQASFTIVTGDVLTKYDQSQLAALSSLYTATGATQPLLFSPGNFDLLPKKEPVAVAKSFFTNSEFFLFITPQSDGVIGEDQQVEILNALLTLEKMPNIKTVFVVSNQANWIGYSAELQDLSEISVSHSPKSKDIFMISQVIPQLAQMSDKEINFIAGDLQATSEVQAFEKHIPNTNLHFFNSRVAGLTTDRFLHFTKDSLDWKATSISMEKNN
;
A
#
# COMPACT_ATOMS: atom_id res chain seq x y z
N MET A 1 -56.47 -19.75 -29.74
CA MET A 1 -55.14 -19.50 -30.35
C MET A 1 -54.85 -18.04 -30.72
N GLN A 2 -55.75 -17.32 -31.40
CA GLN A 2 -55.49 -15.93 -31.83
C GLN A 2 -55.25 -14.95 -30.66
N ARG A 3 -56.10 -15.00 -29.62
CA ARG A 3 -55.91 -14.20 -28.39
C ARG A 3 -54.55 -14.46 -27.70
N PHE A 4 -54.07 -15.70 -27.72
CA PHE A 4 -52.77 -16.07 -27.14
C PHE A 4 -51.59 -15.52 -27.95
N ARG A 5 -51.66 -15.54 -29.29
CA ARG A 5 -50.65 -14.90 -30.16
C ARG A 5 -50.63 -13.38 -30.01
N THR A 6 -51.81 -12.74 -29.89
CA THR A 6 -51.91 -11.31 -29.62
C THR A 6 -51.29 -10.95 -28.28
N TRP A 7 -51.55 -11.75 -27.24
CA TRP A 7 -50.97 -11.56 -25.91
C TRP A 7 -49.44 -11.73 -25.92
N LEU A 8 -48.90 -12.77 -26.57
CA LEU A 8 -47.45 -12.96 -26.71
C LEU A 8 -46.77 -11.82 -27.49
N SER A 9 -47.41 -11.32 -28.56
CA SER A 9 -46.90 -10.18 -29.34
C SER A 9 -46.89 -8.89 -28.52
N TRP A 10 -47.94 -8.65 -27.74
CA TRP A 10 -48.01 -7.52 -26.82
C TRP A 10 -46.92 -7.62 -25.76
N LEU A 11 -46.76 -8.80 -25.14
CA LEU A 11 -45.75 -9.05 -24.12
C LEU A 11 -44.35 -8.82 -24.69
N ASP A 12 -44.00 -9.39 -25.84
CA ASP A 12 -42.68 -9.20 -26.45
C ASP A 12 -42.39 -7.72 -26.78
N SER A 13 -43.43 -6.93 -27.08
CA SER A 13 -43.30 -5.49 -27.36
C SER A 13 -43.14 -4.62 -26.10
N HIS A 14 -43.66 -5.07 -24.95
CA HIS A 14 -43.68 -4.30 -23.69
C HIS A 14 -42.84 -4.91 -22.57
N LEU A 15 -42.28 -6.11 -22.74
CA LEU A 15 -41.57 -6.84 -21.68
C LEU A 15 -40.40 -6.03 -21.13
N LEU A 16 -39.59 -5.42 -21.99
CA LEU A 16 -38.48 -4.57 -21.57
C LEU A 16 -38.98 -3.33 -20.80
N LEU A 17 -40.11 -2.74 -21.20
CA LEU A 17 -40.71 -1.60 -20.49
C LEU A 17 -41.16 -2.01 -19.09
N ILE A 18 -41.85 -3.14 -18.97
CA ILE A 18 -42.33 -3.68 -17.69
C ILE A 18 -41.15 -3.99 -16.77
N LEU A 19 -40.13 -4.70 -17.27
CA LEU A 19 -38.94 -5.03 -16.49
C LEU A 19 -38.14 -3.79 -16.08
N ALA A 20 -37.95 -2.82 -16.99
CA ALA A 20 -37.24 -1.59 -16.68
C ALA A 20 -38.00 -0.76 -15.63
N ALA A 21 -39.32 -0.60 -15.76
CA ALA A 21 -40.14 0.11 -14.77
C ALA A 21 -40.19 -0.62 -13.42
N PHE A 22 -40.22 -1.96 -13.44
CA PHE A 22 -40.13 -2.78 -12.24
C PHE A 22 -38.79 -2.58 -11.54
N LEU A 23 -37.65 -2.68 -12.24
CA LEU A 23 -36.32 -2.43 -11.65
C LEU A 23 -36.19 -1.01 -11.10
N PHE A 24 -36.79 -0.03 -11.78
CA PHE A 24 -36.82 1.38 -11.37
C PHE A 24 -37.47 1.59 -9.99
N ALA A 25 -38.45 0.75 -9.62
CA ALA A 25 -39.08 0.74 -8.31
C ALA A 25 -38.42 -0.25 -7.34
N PHE A 26 -38.15 -1.47 -7.81
CA PHE A 26 -37.69 -2.58 -7.01
C PHE A 26 -36.34 -2.32 -6.36
N ILE A 27 -35.37 -1.75 -7.10
CA ILE A 27 -34.02 -1.53 -6.57
C ILE A 27 -34.02 -0.59 -5.35
N PRO A 28 -34.70 0.59 -5.38
CA PRO A 28 -34.87 1.38 -4.17
C PRO A 28 -35.68 0.66 -3.09
N LEU A 29 -36.77 -0.05 -3.42
CA LEU A 29 -37.71 -0.59 -2.44
C LEU A 29 -37.27 -1.89 -1.74
N PHE A 30 -36.53 -2.76 -2.43
CA PHE A 30 -36.19 -4.06 -1.88
C PHE A 30 -35.02 -3.93 -0.87
N PRO A 31 -35.16 -4.32 0.40
CA PRO A 31 -34.06 -4.21 1.38
C PRO A 31 -32.80 -4.96 0.91
N LYS A 32 -31.60 -4.56 1.35
CA LYS A 32 -30.32 -5.19 0.96
C LYS A 32 -30.14 -6.58 1.59
N ILE A 33 -31.00 -7.53 1.23
CA ILE A 33 -30.95 -8.91 1.70
C ILE A 33 -30.03 -9.72 0.77
N PRO A 34 -28.94 -10.32 1.28
CA PRO A 34 -28.06 -11.16 0.49
C PRO A 34 -28.67 -12.54 0.24
N LEU A 35 -28.23 -13.18 -0.84
CA LEU A 35 -28.54 -14.57 -1.14
C LEU A 35 -27.38 -15.49 -0.73
N PHE A 36 -26.15 -15.16 -1.16
CA PHE A 36 -24.94 -15.90 -0.82
C PHE A 36 -23.69 -15.03 -1.01
N ASP A 37 -22.58 -15.44 -0.38
CA ASP A 37 -21.26 -14.87 -0.55
C ASP A 37 -20.54 -15.47 -1.78
N ILE A 38 -19.82 -14.63 -2.51
CA ILE A 38 -19.11 -15.03 -3.73
C ILE A 38 -17.60 -15.19 -3.50
N LEU A 39 -17.05 -14.49 -2.50
CA LEU A 39 -15.67 -14.58 -2.07
C LEU A 39 -15.62 -14.71 -0.54
N PRO A 40 -14.85 -15.68 0.00
CA PRO A 40 -14.70 -15.83 1.44
C PRO A 40 -14.16 -14.55 2.07
N GLY A 41 -14.78 -14.11 3.17
CA GLY A 41 -14.33 -12.91 3.90
C GLY A 41 -14.78 -11.57 3.32
N TYR A 42 -15.34 -11.53 2.11
CA TYR A 42 -15.73 -10.28 1.47
C TYR A 42 -17.12 -9.78 1.91
N ILE A 43 -17.26 -8.47 2.09
CA ILE A 43 -18.54 -7.85 2.52
C ILE A 43 -19.59 -7.78 1.41
N VAL A 44 -19.19 -7.73 0.12
CA VAL A 44 -20.14 -7.58 -0.99
C VAL A 44 -20.68 -8.95 -1.40
N ARG A 45 -21.99 -9.11 -1.27
CA ARG A 45 -22.72 -10.35 -1.54
C ARG A 45 -23.59 -10.27 -2.78
N VAL A 46 -23.92 -11.45 -3.33
CA VAL A 46 -24.89 -11.58 -4.43
C VAL A 46 -26.29 -11.44 -3.86
N ARG A 47 -27.16 -10.68 -4.54
CA ARG A 47 -28.51 -10.33 -4.09
C ARG A 47 -29.55 -10.57 -5.18
N ALA A 48 -30.83 -10.50 -4.81
CA ALA A 48 -31.94 -10.74 -5.72
C ALA A 48 -31.98 -9.74 -6.89
N GLU A 49 -31.64 -8.47 -6.65
CA GLU A 49 -31.58 -7.46 -7.71
C GLU A 49 -30.54 -7.80 -8.80
N ASP A 50 -29.42 -8.44 -8.42
CA ASP A 50 -28.34 -8.76 -9.36
C ASP A 50 -28.84 -9.74 -10.44
N PHE A 51 -29.65 -10.74 -10.05
CA PHE A 51 -30.29 -11.67 -10.99
C PHE A 51 -31.36 -11.00 -11.85
N LEU A 52 -32.17 -10.10 -11.29
CA LEU A 52 -33.20 -9.38 -12.03
C LEU A 52 -32.61 -8.45 -13.09
N VAL A 53 -31.51 -7.78 -12.76
CA VAL A 53 -30.74 -6.96 -13.70
C VAL A 53 -30.16 -7.84 -14.81
N PHE A 54 -29.55 -8.98 -14.47
CA PHE A 54 -29.02 -9.93 -15.45
C PHE A 54 -30.10 -10.45 -16.41
N LEU A 55 -31.24 -10.91 -15.89
CA LEU A 55 -32.38 -11.39 -16.69
C LEU A 55 -32.93 -10.29 -17.61
N THR A 56 -33.05 -9.06 -17.10
CA THR A 56 -33.45 -7.91 -17.92
C THR A 56 -32.43 -7.62 -19.01
N GLY A 57 -31.14 -7.80 -18.72
CA GLY A 57 -30.04 -7.72 -19.69
C GLY A 57 -30.16 -8.74 -20.82
N LEU A 58 -30.53 -9.99 -20.52
CA LEU A 58 -30.79 -11.01 -21.55
C LEU A 58 -31.98 -10.63 -22.44
N VAL A 59 -33.07 -10.13 -21.85
CA VAL A 59 -34.23 -9.65 -22.61
C VAL A 59 -33.84 -8.47 -23.51
N TRP A 60 -33.12 -7.49 -22.96
CA TRP A 60 -32.63 -6.34 -23.70
C TRP A 60 -31.71 -6.76 -24.87
N LEU A 61 -30.73 -7.63 -24.62
CA LEU A 61 -29.84 -8.16 -25.65
C LEU A 61 -30.61 -8.89 -26.75
N GLY A 62 -31.58 -9.74 -26.36
CA GLY A 62 -32.47 -10.40 -27.31
C GLY A 62 -33.29 -9.41 -28.16
N GLN A 63 -33.73 -8.29 -27.60
CA GLN A 63 -34.42 -7.24 -28.36
C GLN A 63 -33.45 -6.44 -29.26
N VAL A 64 -32.21 -6.21 -28.82
CA VAL A 64 -31.15 -5.55 -29.59
C VAL A 64 -30.79 -6.39 -30.83
N LEU A 65 -30.54 -7.69 -30.65
CA LEU A 65 -30.22 -8.61 -31.75
C LEU A 65 -31.37 -8.70 -32.76
N ARG A 66 -32.62 -8.63 -32.28
CA ARG A 66 -33.84 -8.57 -33.10
C ARG A 66 -34.12 -7.17 -33.68
N LYS A 67 -33.25 -6.18 -33.45
CA LYS A 67 -33.37 -4.77 -33.89
C LYS A 67 -34.68 -4.09 -33.45
N LYS A 68 -35.28 -4.53 -32.33
CA LYS A 68 -36.55 -3.99 -31.79
C LYS A 68 -36.36 -2.76 -30.91
N VAL A 69 -35.12 -2.48 -30.51
CA VAL A 69 -34.75 -1.38 -29.63
C VAL A 69 -33.52 -0.66 -30.15
N GLU A 70 -33.50 0.65 -29.92
CA GLU A 70 -32.33 1.50 -30.13
C GLU A 70 -31.43 1.44 -28.89
N TRP A 71 -30.14 1.33 -29.12
CA TRP A 71 -29.12 1.25 -28.06
C TRP A 71 -27.85 2.05 -28.38
N LYS A 72 -27.54 2.23 -29.67
CA LYS A 72 -26.35 2.94 -30.13
C LYS A 72 -26.51 4.43 -29.85
N THR A 73 -25.81 4.91 -28.83
CA THR A 73 -25.77 6.32 -28.45
C THR A 73 -24.31 6.76 -28.27
N SER A 74 -24.07 8.06 -28.13
CA SER A 74 -22.75 8.56 -27.72
C SER A 74 -22.34 8.01 -26.34
N VAL A 75 -23.31 7.80 -25.44
CA VAL A 75 -23.09 7.21 -24.11
C VAL A 75 -22.50 5.81 -24.20
N PHE A 76 -22.93 5.00 -25.18
CA PHE A 76 -22.35 3.67 -25.41
C PHE A 76 -20.83 3.72 -25.60
N PHE A 77 -20.32 4.68 -26.39
CA PHE A 77 -18.88 4.80 -26.64
C PHE A 77 -18.10 5.27 -25.41
N PHE A 78 -18.67 6.15 -24.58
CA PHE A 78 -18.07 6.53 -23.30
C PHE A 78 -18.01 5.34 -22.34
N VAL A 79 -19.12 4.59 -22.21
CA VAL A 79 -19.18 3.39 -21.36
C VAL A 79 -18.18 2.34 -21.84
N LEU A 80 -18.12 2.08 -23.16
CA LEU A 80 -17.15 1.15 -23.74
C LEU A 80 -15.71 1.60 -23.46
N ALA A 81 -15.40 2.89 -23.64
CA ALA A 81 -14.07 3.42 -23.35
C ALA A 81 -13.69 3.26 -21.87
N TYR A 82 -14.63 3.51 -20.95
CA TYR A 82 -14.40 3.32 -19.52
C TYR A 82 -14.20 1.85 -19.16
N ILE A 83 -14.97 0.93 -19.76
CA ILE A 83 -14.82 -0.53 -19.57
C ILE A 83 -13.45 -1.00 -20.06
N LEU A 84 -13.05 -0.61 -21.28
CA LEU A 84 -11.75 -1.00 -21.83
C LEU A 84 -10.60 -0.47 -20.97
N LEU A 85 -10.72 0.75 -20.45
CA LEU A 85 -9.72 1.33 -19.58
C LEU A 85 -9.71 0.70 -18.18
N GLY A 86 -10.86 0.37 -17.61
CA GLY A 86 -10.96 -0.35 -16.35
C GLY A 86 -10.32 -1.74 -16.44
N LEU A 87 -10.53 -2.44 -17.56
CA LEU A 87 -9.85 -3.69 -17.85
C LEU A 87 -8.33 -3.50 -18.00
N ALA A 88 -7.90 -2.47 -18.75
CA ALA A 88 -6.47 -2.15 -18.88
C ALA A 88 -5.83 -1.83 -17.53
N SER A 89 -6.51 -1.05 -16.68
CA SER A 89 -6.07 -0.74 -15.32
C SER A 89 -5.91 -1.99 -14.46
N MET A 90 -6.87 -2.93 -14.51
CA MET A 90 -6.73 -4.20 -13.80
C MET A 90 -5.60 -5.08 -14.33
N LEU A 91 -5.42 -5.15 -15.65
CA LEU A 91 -4.35 -5.94 -16.27
C LEU A 91 -2.97 -5.37 -15.93
N LEU A 92 -2.82 -4.04 -15.99
CA LEU A 92 -1.60 -3.37 -15.55
C LEU A 92 -1.39 -3.54 -14.04
N GLY A 93 -2.46 -3.42 -13.25
CA GLY A 93 -2.48 -3.64 -11.81
C GLY A 93 -1.99 -5.01 -11.38
N SER A 94 -2.39 -6.06 -12.11
CA SER A 94 -2.05 -7.45 -11.81
C SER A 94 -0.71 -7.88 -12.38
N VAL A 95 -0.39 -7.50 -13.63
CA VAL A 95 0.80 -7.98 -14.34
C VAL A 95 2.01 -7.05 -14.15
N LEU A 96 1.80 -5.75 -14.24
CA LEU A 96 2.88 -4.77 -14.34
C LEU A 96 3.24 -4.16 -12.98
N THR A 97 2.29 -3.49 -12.34
CA THR A 97 2.51 -2.78 -11.07
C THR A 97 2.35 -3.67 -9.84
N GLN A 98 1.80 -4.89 -9.99
CA GLN A 98 1.56 -5.86 -8.92
C GLN A 98 0.82 -5.27 -7.72
N THR A 99 -0.05 -4.30 -7.98
CA THR A 99 -0.94 -3.67 -7.01
C THR A 99 -2.15 -4.54 -6.72
N ILE A 100 -2.46 -5.46 -7.62
CA ILE A 100 -3.38 -6.57 -7.38
C ILE A 100 -2.50 -7.81 -7.22
N PRO A 101 -2.34 -8.34 -6.00
CA PRO A 101 -1.56 -9.55 -5.77
C PRO A 101 -2.01 -10.70 -6.68
N PRO A 102 -1.10 -11.59 -7.13
CA PRO A 102 -1.39 -12.68 -8.06
C PRO A 102 -2.11 -13.86 -7.38
N HIS A 103 -2.98 -13.57 -6.41
CA HIS A 103 -3.81 -14.54 -5.72
C HIS A 103 -5.27 -14.38 -6.19
N LEU A 104 -5.95 -15.52 -6.35
CA LEU A 104 -7.32 -15.57 -6.87
C LEU A 104 -8.29 -14.66 -6.11
N ILE A 105 -8.12 -14.54 -4.78
CA ILE A 105 -9.00 -13.73 -3.95
C ILE A 105 -8.88 -12.21 -4.24
N HIS A 106 -7.68 -11.73 -4.56
CA HIS A 106 -7.45 -10.32 -4.92
C HIS A 106 -7.92 -10.04 -6.34
N ILE A 107 -7.53 -10.88 -7.31
CA ILE A 107 -7.96 -10.76 -8.71
C ILE A 107 -9.49 -10.86 -8.80
N GLY A 108 -10.09 -11.81 -8.07
CA GLY A 108 -11.53 -11.99 -7.98
C GLY A 108 -12.24 -10.76 -7.41
N LYS A 109 -11.71 -10.17 -6.32
CA LYS A 109 -12.26 -8.93 -5.74
C LYS A 109 -12.25 -7.79 -6.77
N SER A 110 -11.11 -7.55 -7.43
CA SER A 110 -11.00 -6.52 -8.47
C SER A 110 -11.95 -6.77 -9.64
N ALA A 111 -12.09 -8.02 -10.09
CA ALA A 111 -13.01 -8.39 -11.16
C ALA A 111 -14.48 -8.14 -10.78
N LEU A 112 -14.87 -8.45 -9.55
CA LEU A 112 -16.24 -8.18 -9.08
C LEU A 112 -16.54 -6.67 -9.06
N HIS A 113 -15.59 -5.84 -8.62
CA HIS A 113 -15.75 -4.39 -8.69
C HIS A 113 -15.90 -3.91 -10.14
N PHE A 114 -15.09 -4.42 -11.07
CA PHE A 114 -15.22 -4.11 -12.49
C PHE A 114 -16.58 -4.51 -13.07
N PHE A 115 -17.04 -5.75 -12.84
CA PHE A 115 -18.35 -6.22 -13.28
C PHE A 115 -19.51 -5.45 -12.65
N ARG A 116 -19.32 -4.94 -11.43
CA ARG A 116 -20.32 -4.13 -10.76
C ARG A 116 -20.58 -2.81 -11.50
N TYR A 117 -19.56 -2.16 -12.04
CA TYR A 117 -19.75 -0.97 -12.88
C TYR A 117 -20.51 -1.31 -14.18
N LEU A 118 -20.19 -2.42 -14.84
CA LEU A 118 -20.92 -2.92 -16.02
C LEU A 118 -22.40 -3.12 -15.72
N GLU A 119 -22.69 -3.73 -14.57
CA GLU A 119 -24.04 -3.93 -14.06
C GLU A 119 -24.76 -2.58 -13.87
N TYR A 120 -24.12 -1.60 -13.24
CA TYR A 120 -24.69 -0.27 -13.04
C TYR A 120 -25.01 0.46 -14.36
N PHE A 121 -24.07 0.45 -15.32
CA PHE A 121 -24.28 1.09 -16.63
C PHE A 121 -25.42 0.43 -17.42
N SER A 122 -25.70 -0.86 -17.21
CA SER A 122 -26.76 -1.57 -17.94
C SER A 122 -28.15 -0.91 -17.77
N LEU A 123 -28.43 -0.36 -16.59
CA LEU A 123 -29.70 0.29 -16.26
C LEU A 123 -29.97 1.52 -17.13
N PHE A 124 -28.92 2.24 -17.55
CA PHE A 124 -29.05 3.32 -18.52
C PHE A 124 -29.65 2.81 -19.84
N PHE A 125 -29.10 1.71 -20.36
CA PHE A 125 -29.55 1.15 -21.63
C PHE A 125 -30.94 0.55 -21.54
N PHE A 126 -31.30 -0.07 -20.40
CA PHE A 126 -32.62 -0.62 -20.19
C PHE A 126 -33.70 0.46 -20.24
N THR A 127 -33.54 1.54 -19.46
CA THR A 127 -34.53 2.63 -19.45
C THR A 127 -34.51 3.43 -20.75
N TYR A 128 -33.33 3.66 -21.34
CA TYR A 128 -33.21 4.36 -22.62
C TYR A 128 -33.96 3.63 -23.75
N SER A 129 -33.76 2.31 -23.86
CA SER A 129 -34.39 1.46 -24.89
C SER A 129 -35.88 1.22 -24.63
N ALA A 130 -36.32 1.20 -23.37
CA ALA A 130 -37.71 0.99 -22.96
C ALA A 130 -38.63 2.18 -23.24
N VAL A 131 -38.14 3.40 -23.03
CA VAL A 131 -38.96 4.63 -23.12
C VAL A 131 -39.07 5.07 -24.58
N LYS A 132 -40.29 4.99 -25.13
CA LYS A 132 -40.57 5.25 -26.56
C LYS A 132 -41.68 6.28 -26.79
N THR A 133 -42.53 6.57 -25.80
CA THR A 133 -43.71 7.43 -25.93
C THR A 133 -43.87 8.36 -24.72
N LYS A 134 -44.67 9.43 -24.86
CA LYS A 134 -44.97 10.34 -23.74
C LYS A 134 -45.65 9.63 -22.56
N GLU A 135 -46.47 8.61 -22.82
CA GLU A 135 -47.12 7.81 -21.78
C GLU A 135 -46.12 6.98 -20.98
N HIS A 136 -45.08 6.44 -21.63
CA HIS A 136 -44.00 5.77 -20.90
C HIS A 136 -43.29 6.76 -19.97
N ILE A 137 -43.11 8.01 -20.40
CA ILE A 137 -42.47 9.04 -19.57
C ILE A 137 -43.31 9.34 -18.32
N LYS A 138 -44.63 9.51 -18.47
CA LYS A 138 -45.56 9.69 -17.34
C LYS A 138 -45.54 8.49 -16.39
N LEU A 139 -45.49 7.26 -16.92
CA LEU A 139 -45.38 6.04 -16.13
C LEU A 139 -44.13 6.07 -15.24
N PHE A 140 -42.95 6.34 -15.79
CA PHE A 140 -41.70 6.40 -15.01
C PHE A 140 -41.73 7.50 -13.94
N VAL A 141 -42.31 8.67 -14.22
CA VAL A 141 -42.48 9.72 -13.20
C VAL A 141 -43.45 9.30 -12.08
N GLY A 142 -44.55 8.64 -12.43
CA GLY A 142 -45.48 8.09 -11.44
C GLY A 142 -44.81 7.03 -10.56
N VAL A 143 -44.06 6.11 -11.19
CA VAL A 143 -43.26 5.09 -10.48
C VAL A 143 -42.25 5.76 -9.55
N LEU A 144 -41.53 6.79 -10.01
CA LEU A 144 -40.55 7.53 -9.19
C LEU A 144 -41.21 8.13 -7.94
N ALA A 145 -42.33 8.83 -8.11
CA ALA A 145 -43.03 9.50 -7.02
C ALA A 145 -43.59 8.50 -5.99
N LEU A 146 -44.19 7.40 -6.45
CA LEU A 146 -44.70 6.35 -5.58
C LEU A 146 -43.59 5.60 -4.86
N THR A 147 -42.45 5.40 -5.52
CA THR A 147 -41.26 4.77 -4.93
C THR A 147 -40.72 5.58 -3.76
N VAL A 148 -40.59 6.90 -3.89
CA VAL A 148 -40.14 7.77 -2.78
C VAL A 148 -41.12 7.71 -1.59
N ILE A 149 -42.43 7.72 -1.86
CA ILE A 149 -43.44 7.59 -0.79
C ILE A 149 -43.28 6.24 -0.08
N ALA A 150 -43.13 5.13 -0.82
CA ALA A 150 -42.98 3.81 -0.22
C ALA A 150 -41.66 3.64 0.56
N VAL A 151 -40.54 4.18 0.06
CA VAL A 151 -39.27 4.25 0.80
C VAL A 151 -39.43 5.05 2.09
N ALA A 152 -40.18 6.15 2.07
CA ALA A 152 -40.43 6.94 3.27
C ALA A 152 -41.39 6.28 4.26
N MET A 153 -42.43 5.59 3.77
CA MET A 153 -43.30 4.77 4.63
C MET A 153 -42.49 3.68 5.33
N TYR A 154 -41.55 3.03 4.64
CA TYR A 154 -40.66 2.05 5.27
C TYR A 154 -39.73 2.67 6.30
N GLY A 155 -39.17 3.85 6.03
CA GLY A 155 -38.39 4.63 7.00
C GLY A 155 -39.21 5.08 8.22
N ALA A 156 -40.49 5.42 8.03
CA ALA A 156 -41.41 5.72 9.12
C ALA A 156 -41.71 4.48 9.96
N GLY A 157 -41.95 3.33 9.32
CA GLY A 157 -42.13 2.06 10.02
C GLY A 157 -40.89 1.65 10.81
N GLN A 158 -39.70 1.91 10.28
CA GLN A 158 -38.45 1.74 11.01
C GLN A 158 -38.35 2.63 12.25
N LYS A 159 -38.70 3.92 12.13
CA LYS A 159 -38.59 4.89 13.23
C LYS A 159 -39.66 4.72 14.31
N TYR A 160 -40.88 4.37 13.93
CA TYR A 160 -42.05 4.42 14.82
C TYR A 160 -42.72 3.06 15.08
N LEU A 161 -42.55 2.08 14.19
CA LEU A 161 -43.22 0.77 14.25
C LEU A 161 -42.23 -0.39 14.45
N ASN A 162 -40.95 -0.09 14.69
CA ASN A 162 -39.87 -1.06 14.87
C ASN A 162 -39.74 -2.07 13.71
N TRP A 163 -39.94 -1.61 12.46
CA TRP A 163 -39.68 -2.44 11.29
C TRP A 163 -38.17 -2.75 11.14
N PRO A 164 -37.82 -3.94 10.61
CA PRO A 164 -36.43 -4.33 10.48
C PRO A 164 -35.67 -3.45 9.47
N LEU A 165 -34.37 -3.30 9.70
CA LEU A 165 -33.41 -2.67 8.80
C LEU A 165 -32.29 -3.65 8.47
N TYR A 166 -31.78 -3.57 7.24
CA TYR A 166 -30.73 -4.46 6.74
C TYR A 166 -29.54 -3.60 6.32
N SER A 167 -28.50 -3.59 7.14
CA SER A 167 -27.30 -2.76 6.91
C SER A 167 -26.19 -3.58 6.26
N THR A 168 -25.39 -2.95 5.41
CA THR A 168 -24.12 -3.54 4.92
C THR A 168 -22.93 -2.67 5.31
N MET A 169 -23.03 -1.95 6.44
CA MET A 169 -21.96 -1.05 6.92
C MET A 169 -20.80 -1.80 7.59
N ASN A 170 -21.00 -3.04 8.03
CA ASN A 170 -19.91 -3.93 8.44
C ASN A 170 -20.11 -5.34 7.86
N ARG A 171 -19.09 -6.20 7.98
CA ARG A 171 -19.11 -7.57 7.46
C ARG A 171 -20.20 -8.44 8.08
N GLU A 172 -20.41 -8.35 9.39
CA GLU A 172 -21.39 -9.16 10.10
C GLU A 172 -22.82 -8.83 9.65
N TYR A 173 -23.18 -7.55 9.64
CA TYR A 173 -24.49 -7.06 9.18
C TYR A 173 -24.73 -7.36 7.69
N SER A 174 -23.66 -7.40 6.87
CA SER A 174 -23.77 -7.78 5.46
C SER A 174 -24.32 -9.19 5.25
N LYS A 175 -24.36 -10.04 6.29
CA LYS A 175 -25.00 -11.37 6.28
C LYS A 175 -26.52 -11.33 6.10
N GLY A 176 -27.13 -10.14 6.15
CA GLY A 176 -28.57 -10.00 5.99
C GLY A 176 -29.32 -10.13 7.30
N GLU A 177 -28.64 -9.90 8.42
CA GLU A 177 -29.27 -9.89 9.73
C GLU A 177 -30.29 -8.75 9.82
N ALA A 178 -31.47 -9.08 10.34
CA ALA A 178 -32.51 -8.09 10.61
C ALA A 178 -32.13 -7.31 11.87
N LEU A 179 -31.78 -6.04 11.69
CA LEU A 179 -31.45 -5.11 12.76
C LEU A 179 -32.66 -4.21 13.07
N TYR A 180 -32.61 -3.52 14.20
CA TYR A 180 -33.64 -2.56 14.62
C TYR A 180 -32.98 -1.23 15.03
N LEU A 181 -33.68 -0.12 14.84
CA LEU A 181 -33.14 1.21 15.16
C LEU A 181 -32.96 1.36 16.68
N SER A 182 -31.72 1.62 17.11
CA SER A 182 -31.42 2.05 18.47
C SER A 182 -31.75 3.54 18.67
N GLU A 183 -31.76 3.99 19.92
CA GLU A 183 -32.17 5.35 20.33
C GLU A 183 -31.47 6.48 19.56
N PHE A 184 -30.19 6.28 19.21
CA PHE A 184 -29.36 7.26 18.48
C PHE A 184 -29.10 6.87 17.01
N ALA A 185 -29.65 5.76 16.53
CA ALA A 185 -29.44 5.31 15.16
C ALA A 185 -30.19 6.19 14.15
N ARG A 186 -29.60 6.36 12.97
CA ARG A 186 -30.14 7.16 11.87
C ARG A 186 -30.99 6.29 10.96
N VAL A 187 -32.09 6.85 10.44
CA VAL A 187 -32.99 6.09 9.56
C VAL A 187 -32.30 5.83 8.23
N GLN A 188 -32.27 4.57 7.80
CA GLN A 188 -31.70 4.15 6.52
C GLN A 188 -32.73 3.57 5.54
N SER A 189 -33.98 3.37 5.98
CA SER A 189 -35.03 2.71 5.20
C SER A 189 -34.51 1.38 4.62
N THR A 190 -34.75 1.14 3.33
CA THR A 190 -34.35 -0.07 2.60
C THR A 190 -32.88 -0.03 2.16
N PHE A 191 -32.13 1.04 2.44
CA PHE A 191 -30.75 1.24 1.99
C PHE A 191 -29.73 0.65 2.97
N ALA A 192 -28.48 0.53 2.52
CA ALA A 192 -27.39 -0.07 3.29
C ALA A 192 -27.02 0.70 4.56
N GLY A 193 -27.28 1.99 4.55
CA GLY A 193 -26.90 2.98 5.54
C GLY A 193 -27.60 4.30 5.24
N HIS A 194 -27.63 5.20 6.23
CA HIS A 194 -28.28 6.51 6.10
C HIS A 194 -27.65 7.39 5.01
N TYR A 195 -26.34 7.27 4.77
CA TYR A 195 -25.65 8.01 3.70
C TYR A 195 -26.16 7.66 2.30
N ASP A 196 -26.35 6.36 2.01
CA ASP A 196 -26.88 5.87 0.73
C ASP A 196 -28.32 6.39 0.50
N LEU A 197 -29.15 6.32 1.54
CA LEU A 197 -30.53 6.82 1.49
C LEU A 197 -30.56 8.33 1.17
N THR A 198 -29.78 9.12 1.89
CA THR A 198 -29.78 10.58 1.69
C THR A 198 -29.19 10.96 0.34
N ALA A 199 -28.21 10.21 -0.18
CA ALA A 199 -27.68 10.43 -1.53
C ALA A 199 -28.70 10.12 -2.62
N TYR A 200 -29.49 9.06 -2.48
CA TYR A 200 -30.63 8.76 -3.35
C TYR A 200 -31.66 9.91 -3.36
N LEU A 201 -32.01 10.44 -2.18
CA LEU A 201 -32.97 11.53 -2.05
C LEU A 201 -32.44 12.83 -2.68
N VAL A 202 -31.17 13.16 -2.51
CA VAL A 202 -30.53 14.33 -3.15
C VAL A 202 -30.63 14.28 -4.68
N LEU A 203 -30.61 13.09 -5.28
CA LEU A 203 -30.79 12.92 -6.72
C LEU A 203 -32.27 13.07 -7.15
N VAL A 204 -33.20 12.47 -6.40
CA VAL A 204 -34.60 12.32 -6.84
C VAL A 204 -35.49 13.51 -6.47
N LEU A 205 -35.30 14.10 -5.28
CA LEU A 205 -36.18 15.16 -4.79
C LEU A 205 -36.18 16.43 -5.68
N PRO A 206 -35.04 16.88 -6.25
CA PRO A 206 -35.05 18.02 -7.18
C PRO A 206 -35.84 17.74 -8.46
N ILE A 207 -35.89 16.49 -8.92
CA ILE A 207 -36.72 16.05 -10.07
C ILE A 207 -38.20 16.19 -9.74
N LEU A 208 -38.63 15.63 -8.61
CA LEU A 208 -40.02 15.71 -8.16
C LEU A 208 -40.44 17.16 -7.91
N PHE A 209 -39.55 17.95 -7.30
CA PHE A 209 -39.78 19.37 -7.06
C PHE A 209 -39.97 20.14 -8.37
N ALA A 210 -39.02 20.05 -9.31
CA ALA A 210 -39.10 20.75 -10.58
C ALA A 210 -40.35 20.37 -11.40
N LEU A 211 -40.72 19.08 -11.39
CA LEU A 211 -41.94 18.59 -12.04
C LEU A 211 -43.19 19.13 -11.35
N ALA A 212 -43.24 19.18 -10.02
CA ALA A 212 -44.35 19.78 -9.29
C ALA A 212 -44.55 21.28 -9.61
N LEU A 213 -43.47 22.02 -9.93
CA LEU A 213 -43.57 23.43 -10.33
C LEU A 213 -44.21 23.63 -11.71
N SER A 214 -44.11 22.63 -12.60
CA SER A 214 -44.47 22.77 -14.03
C SER A 214 -45.64 21.90 -14.49
N TYR A 215 -46.13 20.96 -13.67
CA TYR A 215 -47.26 20.10 -14.06
C TYR A 215 -48.61 20.85 -13.92
N SER A 216 -49.49 20.72 -14.92
CA SER A 216 -50.78 21.43 -14.97
C SER A 216 -51.91 20.71 -14.23
N ASP A 217 -51.90 19.39 -14.18
CA ASP A 217 -52.90 18.60 -13.44
C ASP A 217 -52.65 18.71 -11.92
N ARG A 218 -53.62 19.26 -11.19
CA ARG A 218 -53.55 19.46 -9.74
C ARG A 218 -53.38 18.17 -8.95
N ARG A 219 -53.93 17.04 -9.40
CA ARG A 219 -53.81 15.74 -8.70
C ARG A 219 -52.39 15.21 -8.80
N VAL A 220 -51.83 15.23 -10.00
CA VAL A 220 -50.44 14.80 -10.24
C VAL A 220 -49.47 15.76 -9.57
N GLN A 221 -49.72 17.07 -9.63
CA GLN A 221 -48.94 18.07 -8.92
C GLN A 221 -48.94 17.83 -7.40
N ALA A 222 -50.12 17.56 -6.81
CA ALA A 222 -50.23 17.25 -5.39
C ALA A 222 -49.47 15.98 -5.00
N LEU A 223 -49.53 14.92 -5.83
CA LEU A 223 -48.77 13.69 -5.62
C LEU A 223 -47.26 13.94 -5.66
N LEU A 224 -46.78 14.71 -6.66
CA LEU A 224 -45.36 15.06 -6.80
C LEU A 224 -44.87 15.91 -5.62
N ALA A 225 -45.65 16.91 -5.20
CA ALA A 225 -45.34 17.76 -4.05
C ALA A 225 -45.35 16.97 -2.74
N LEU A 226 -46.33 16.08 -2.53
CA LEU A 226 -46.39 15.21 -1.36
C LEU A 226 -45.18 14.27 -1.31
N SER A 227 -44.86 13.63 -2.44
CA SER A 227 -43.70 12.75 -2.56
C SER A 227 -42.39 13.50 -2.24
N GLN A 228 -42.25 14.72 -2.74
CA GLN A 228 -41.12 15.59 -2.43
C GLN A 228 -41.06 15.94 -0.94
N LEU A 229 -42.15 16.39 -0.31
CA LEU A 229 -42.17 16.80 1.10
C LEU A 229 -41.87 15.63 2.05
N VAL A 230 -42.50 14.47 1.80
CA VAL A 230 -42.26 13.25 2.59
C VAL A 230 -40.83 12.76 2.39
N GLY A 231 -40.26 12.90 1.19
CA GLY A 231 -38.86 12.62 0.94
C GLY A 231 -37.89 13.59 1.63
N VAL A 232 -38.22 14.89 1.72
CA VAL A 232 -37.44 15.87 2.51
C VAL A 232 -37.47 15.50 3.99
N TRP A 233 -38.63 15.16 4.53
CA TRP A 233 -38.76 14.67 5.89
C TRP A 233 -37.85 13.46 6.14
N LEU A 234 -37.84 12.48 5.22
CA LEU A 234 -36.97 11.32 5.33
C LEU A 234 -35.48 11.68 5.22
N LEU A 235 -35.12 12.63 4.35
CA LEU A 235 -33.74 13.12 4.22
C LEU A 235 -33.23 13.69 5.56
N LEU A 236 -34.08 14.41 6.30
CA LEU A 236 -33.74 14.95 7.61
C LEU A 236 -33.53 13.83 8.65
N LEU A 237 -34.34 12.77 8.62
CA LEU A 237 -34.15 11.61 9.50
C LEU A 237 -32.86 10.82 9.23
N GLY A 238 -32.30 10.91 8.02
CA GLY A 238 -31.00 10.35 7.69
C GLY A 238 -29.82 11.09 8.33
N SER A 239 -30.02 12.33 8.82
CA SER A 239 -29.02 13.15 9.55
C SER A 239 -27.63 13.23 8.86
N SER A 240 -27.60 13.25 7.53
CA SER A 240 -26.37 13.44 6.75
C SER A 240 -26.15 14.93 6.46
N LYS A 241 -25.21 15.56 7.17
CA LYS A 241 -24.86 16.99 7.00
C LYS A 241 -24.48 17.32 5.56
N GLY A 242 -23.64 16.49 4.94
CA GLY A 242 -23.21 16.67 3.54
C GLY A 242 -24.36 16.61 2.55
N SER A 243 -25.27 15.64 2.72
CA SER A 243 -26.44 15.50 1.84
C SER A 243 -27.49 16.59 2.05
N LEU A 244 -27.65 17.10 3.27
CA LEU A 244 -28.50 18.27 3.52
C LEU A 244 -27.95 19.51 2.82
N ALA A 245 -26.65 19.79 2.95
CA ALA A 245 -26.00 20.91 2.26
C ALA A 245 -26.13 20.78 0.73
N ALA A 246 -25.88 19.58 0.19
CA ALA A 246 -26.08 19.29 -1.22
C ALA A 246 -27.53 19.57 -1.66
N TYR A 247 -28.52 19.11 -0.88
CA TYR A 247 -29.93 19.32 -1.19
C TYR A 247 -30.33 20.80 -1.22
N ILE A 248 -29.85 21.61 -0.26
CA ILE A 248 -30.10 23.06 -0.23
C ILE A 248 -29.62 23.71 -1.53
N VAL A 249 -28.40 23.37 -1.98
CA VAL A 249 -27.85 23.85 -3.25
C VAL A 249 -28.71 23.41 -4.44
N THR A 250 -29.17 22.15 -4.45
CA THR A 250 -30.01 21.64 -5.56
C THR A 250 -31.35 22.37 -5.66
N ILE A 251 -32.03 22.64 -4.54
CA ILE A 251 -33.33 23.33 -4.56
C ILE A 251 -33.16 24.80 -4.95
N ALA A 252 -32.12 25.47 -4.45
CA ALA A 252 -31.79 26.82 -4.89
C ALA A 252 -31.57 26.86 -6.41
N LEU A 253 -30.86 25.89 -6.97
CA LEU A 253 -30.63 25.79 -8.41
C LEU A 253 -31.92 25.55 -9.20
N VAL A 254 -32.83 24.68 -8.74
CA VAL A 254 -34.15 24.49 -9.38
C VAL A 254 -34.95 25.80 -9.39
N LEU A 255 -35.00 26.50 -8.25
CA LEU A 255 -35.70 27.77 -8.13
C LEU A 255 -35.13 28.83 -9.07
N ILE A 256 -33.80 28.97 -9.15
CA ILE A 256 -33.13 29.91 -10.05
C ILE A 256 -33.47 29.60 -11.51
N LEU A 257 -33.36 28.33 -11.92
CA LEU A 257 -33.60 27.92 -13.30
C LEU A 257 -35.08 28.03 -13.71
N LYS A 258 -36.01 27.89 -12.76
CA LYS A 258 -37.46 28.00 -13.01
C LYS A 258 -38.06 29.35 -12.63
N PHE A 259 -37.29 30.30 -12.11
CA PHE A 259 -37.78 31.59 -11.59
C PHE A 259 -38.71 32.33 -12.57
N ARG A 260 -38.39 32.32 -13.88
CA ARG A 260 -39.18 32.99 -14.93
C ARG A 260 -40.36 32.16 -15.46
N SER A 261 -40.40 30.86 -15.18
CA SER A 261 -41.41 29.92 -15.66
C SER A 261 -42.60 29.76 -14.70
N VAL A 262 -42.48 30.25 -13.46
CA VAL A 262 -43.54 30.12 -12.45
C VAL A 262 -44.68 31.10 -12.77
N ASN A 263 -45.79 30.55 -13.25
CA ASN A 263 -46.99 31.32 -13.61
C ASN A 263 -47.71 31.86 -12.34
N LYS A 264 -48.20 33.12 -12.38
CA LYS A 264 -48.81 33.84 -11.24
C LYS A 264 -50.09 33.17 -10.67
N SER A 265 -50.72 32.27 -11.44
CA SER A 265 -51.96 31.56 -11.04
C SER A 265 -51.72 30.23 -10.28
N ILE A 266 -50.48 29.73 -10.22
CA ILE A 266 -50.12 28.42 -9.61
C ILE A 266 -49.75 28.58 -8.11
N THR A 267 -50.33 29.56 -7.43
CA THR A 267 -49.71 30.21 -6.26
C THR A 267 -50.00 29.62 -4.89
N THR A 268 -50.90 28.64 -4.70
CA THR A 268 -51.19 28.14 -3.34
C THR A 268 -50.37 26.91 -2.96
N ILE A 269 -50.39 25.85 -3.78
CA ILE A 269 -49.67 24.59 -3.50
C ILE A 269 -48.14 24.78 -3.62
N LEU A 270 -47.67 25.59 -4.59
CA LEU A 270 -46.25 25.95 -4.70
C LEU A 270 -45.76 26.75 -3.50
N LYS A 271 -46.57 27.67 -2.96
CA LYS A 271 -46.20 28.42 -1.74
C LYS A 271 -45.98 27.45 -0.59
N TRP A 272 -46.84 26.45 -0.40
CA TRP A 272 -46.67 25.46 0.68
C TRP A 272 -45.51 24.47 0.46
N SER A 273 -45.20 24.05 -0.78
CA SER A 273 -44.02 23.20 -1.03
C SER A 273 -42.71 24.00 -0.89
N VAL A 274 -42.67 25.26 -1.33
CA VAL A 274 -41.52 26.17 -1.16
C VAL A 274 -41.36 26.57 0.32
N LEU A 275 -42.41 27.07 0.98
CA LEU A 275 -42.40 27.39 2.42
C LEU A 275 -42.19 26.14 3.29
N GLY A 276 -42.70 24.98 2.88
CA GLY A 276 -42.48 23.71 3.56
C GLY A 276 -41.04 23.24 3.45
N SER A 277 -40.44 23.33 2.25
CA SER A 277 -39.02 23.02 2.06
C SER A 277 -38.12 24.00 2.82
N ILE A 278 -38.40 25.31 2.73
CA ILE A 278 -37.67 26.36 3.46
C ILE A 278 -37.85 26.18 4.98
N GLY A 279 -39.06 25.88 5.45
CA GLY A 279 -39.38 25.63 6.85
C GLY A 279 -38.69 24.38 7.38
N CYS A 280 -38.68 23.28 6.62
CA CYS A 280 -37.95 22.06 6.95
C CYS A 280 -36.43 22.30 6.95
N ILE A 281 -35.90 23.08 6.01
CA ILE A 281 -34.47 23.44 5.96
C ILE A 281 -34.10 24.35 7.14
N ALA A 282 -34.91 25.37 7.45
CA ALA A 282 -34.69 26.26 8.59
C ALA A 282 -34.78 25.51 9.93
N LEU A 283 -35.74 24.58 10.06
CA LEU A 283 -35.85 23.68 11.21
C LEU A 283 -34.64 22.76 11.30
N ALA A 284 -34.17 22.20 10.19
CA ALA A 284 -32.99 21.34 10.15
C ALA A 284 -31.70 22.09 10.51
N ILE A 285 -31.53 23.33 10.02
CA ILE A 285 -30.42 24.19 10.39
C ILE A 285 -30.48 24.53 11.89
N GLY A 286 -31.67 24.84 12.42
CA GLY A 286 -31.88 25.09 13.84
C GLY A 286 -31.53 23.88 14.72
N ILE A 287 -31.96 22.67 14.34
CA ILE A 287 -31.70 21.42 15.08
C ILE A 287 -30.23 21.00 14.97
N LEU A 288 -29.58 21.17 13.81
CA LEU A 288 -28.22 20.66 13.57
C LEU A 288 -27.10 21.62 13.97
N PHE A 289 -27.33 22.93 13.95
CA PHE A 289 -26.28 23.94 14.15
C PHE A 289 -26.49 24.87 15.34
N VAL A 290 -27.73 25.07 15.81
CA VAL A 290 -28.03 26.08 16.85
C VAL A 290 -28.28 25.45 18.23
N ALA A 291 -28.80 24.23 18.30
CA ALA A 291 -29.07 23.57 19.59
C ALA A 291 -28.84 22.04 19.55
N PRO A 292 -27.58 21.57 19.61
CA PRO A 292 -27.26 20.13 19.71
C PRO A 292 -27.92 19.45 20.91
N ASP A 293 -28.11 20.18 22.01
CA ASP A 293 -28.79 19.69 23.21
C ASP A 293 -30.32 19.62 23.04
N LEU A 294 -30.90 20.40 22.14
CA LEU A 294 -32.31 20.28 21.77
C LEU A 294 -32.55 19.00 20.96
N TYR A 295 -31.59 18.56 20.13
CA TYR A 295 -31.66 17.24 19.49
C TYR A 295 -31.66 16.11 20.51
N LYS A 296 -30.75 16.16 21.51
CA LYS A 296 -30.75 15.21 22.65
C LYS A 296 -32.06 15.26 23.44
N THR A 297 -32.62 16.45 23.65
CA THR A 297 -33.89 16.65 24.37
C THR A 297 -35.10 16.15 23.58
N ILE A 298 -35.17 16.38 22.26
CA ILE A 298 -36.23 15.85 21.38
C ILE A 298 -36.11 14.33 21.25
N ALA A 299 -34.89 13.78 21.18
CA ALA A 299 -34.66 12.34 21.22
C ALA A 299 -35.16 11.72 22.54
N ASN A 300 -34.89 12.37 23.68
CA ASN A 300 -35.39 11.95 25.00
C ASN A 300 -36.91 12.11 25.16
N VAL A 301 -37.54 13.08 24.48
CA VAL A 301 -39.00 13.26 24.43
C VAL A 301 -39.67 12.26 23.47
N SER A 302 -38.90 11.66 22.55
CA SER A 302 -39.37 10.65 21.60
C SER A 302 -39.38 9.20 22.12
N LYS A 303 -39.43 9.00 23.44
CA LYS A 303 -39.89 7.72 24.01
C LYS A 303 -41.26 7.42 23.40
N PRO A 304 -41.47 6.28 22.72
CA PRO A 304 -42.75 6.02 22.09
C PRO A 304 -43.82 5.89 23.17
N ILE A 305 -44.68 6.91 23.27
CA ILE A 305 -46.07 6.69 23.65
C ILE A 305 -46.67 5.86 22.50
N SER A 306 -46.76 4.55 22.72
CA SER A 306 -47.55 3.68 21.85
C SER A 306 -48.19 2.59 22.71
N PRO A 307 -49.44 2.80 23.19
CA PRO A 307 -50.28 1.72 23.72
C PRO A 307 -50.49 0.56 22.74
N ILE A 308 -50.07 0.68 21.47
CA ILE A 308 -50.13 -0.37 20.45
C ILE A 308 -48.98 -1.38 20.64
N TYR A 309 -47.79 -0.96 21.09
CA TYR A 309 -46.68 -1.89 21.34
C TYR A 309 -46.98 -2.80 22.54
N SER A 310 -47.56 -2.24 23.60
CA SER A 310 -48.04 -3.04 24.75
C SER A 310 -49.26 -3.91 24.42
N LEU A 311 -50.06 -3.53 23.41
CA LEU A 311 -51.17 -4.35 22.90
C LEU A 311 -50.67 -5.54 22.06
N LEU A 312 -49.67 -5.34 21.20
CA LEU A 312 -49.08 -6.38 20.35
C LEU A 312 -48.25 -7.38 21.16
N VAL A 313 -47.51 -6.91 22.17
CA VAL A 313 -46.78 -7.77 23.12
C VAL A 313 -47.73 -8.60 23.99
N LYS A 314 -48.97 -8.14 24.20
CA LYS A 314 -50.01 -8.92 24.90
C LYS A 314 -50.65 -10.02 24.06
N ILE A 315 -50.56 -9.95 22.73
CA ILE A 315 -51.23 -10.89 21.82
C ILE A 315 -50.31 -12.06 21.43
N ASP A 316 -48.99 -11.86 21.43
CA ASP A 316 -48.03 -12.90 21.07
C ASP A 316 -47.16 -13.28 22.29
N GLY A 317 -47.66 -14.22 23.10
CA GLY A 317 -47.03 -14.70 24.33
C GLY A 317 -45.75 -15.52 24.15
N LYS A 318 -44.93 -15.21 23.13
CA LYS A 318 -43.62 -15.82 22.90
C LYS A 318 -42.61 -14.75 22.49
N LEU A 319 -41.88 -14.23 23.48
CA LEU A 319 -40.54 -13.70 23.22
C LEU A 319 -39.63 -14.85 22.78
N PRO A 320 -38.79 -14.69 21.74
CA PRO A 320 -37.59 -15.51 21.63
C PRO A 320 -36.74 -15.21 22.87
N ALA A 321 -36.47 -16.24 23.67
CA ALA A 321 -35.71 -16.12 24.92
C ALA A 321 -34.20 -15.82 24.70
N ASP A 322 -33.77 -15.59 23.46
CA ASP A 322 -32.36 -15.40 23.09
C ASP A 322 -32.12 -14.11 22.29
N SER A 323 -32.69 -12.97 22.72
CA SER A 323 -32.13 -11.67 22.30
C SER A 323 -30.81 -11.46 23.05
N PRO A 324 -29.67 -11.23 22.36
CA PRO A 324 -28.40 -10.93 23.01
C PRO A 324 -28.40 -9.45 23.42
N LEU A 325 -29.36 -9.05 24.26
CA LEU A 325 -29.28 -7.85 25.08
C LEU A 325 -28.80 -8.29 26.47
N LYS A 326 -27.56 -8.81 26.51
CA LYS A 326 -26.75 -8.63 27.72
C LYS A 326 -26.48 -7.13 27.80
N LEU A 327 -27.34 -6.42 28.52
CA LEU A 327 -27.00 -5.12 29.09
C LEU A 327 -25.80 -5.38 30.03
N VAL A 328 -24.59 -5.25 29.48
CA VAL A 328 -23.40 -5.01 30.28
C VAL A 328 -23.60 -3.62 30.88
N GLN A 329 -24.13 -3.57 32.10
CA GLN A 329 -24.01 -2.40 32.95
C GLN A 329 -22.54 -2.29 33.36
N THR A 330 -21.74 -1.58 32.58
CA THR A 330 -20.46 -1.06 33.05
C THR A 330 -20.75 0.24 33.80
N ASN A 331 -20.83 0.14 35.13
CA ASN A 331 -20.64 1.31 35.99
C ASN A 331 -19.18 1.74 35.85
N VAL A 332 -18.89 2.67 34.94
CA VAL A 332 -17.59 3.33 34.85
C VAL A 332 -17.73 4.72 35.44
N THR A 333 -17.09 4.91 36.59
CA THR A 333 -16.70 6.21 37.13
C THR A 333 -15.87 6.94 36.07
N ALA A 334 -16.37 8.08 35.60
CA ALA A 334 -15.73 8.91 34.61
C ALA A 334 -14.50 9.61 35.21
N GLU A 335 -13.32 9.22 34.76
CA GLU A 335 -12.14 10.09 34.70
C GLU A 335 -11.50 9.96 33.31
N GLY A 336 -11.84 10.93 32.44
CA GLY A 336 -10.87 11.59 31.57
C GLY A 336 -10.26 10.85 30.37
N THR A 337 -11.06 10.36 29.41
CA THR A 337 -10.55 10.19 28.03
C THR A 337 -11.29 11.05 27.02
N VAL A 338 -10.51 11.83 26.26
CA VAL A 338 -10.99 12.76 25.23
C VAL A 338 -11.44 11.92 24.02
N LYS A 339 -12.73 11.97 23.67
CA LYS A 339 -13.30 11.24 22.53
C LYS A 339 -13.92 12.17 21.49
N PRO A 340 -13.98 11.76 20.21
CA PRO A 340 -14.65 12.55 19.17
C PRO A 340 -16.14 12.79 19.48
N ASP A 341 -16.64 13.97 19.10
CA ASP A 341 -18.04 14.41 19.35
C ASP A 341 -19.13 13.49 18.76
N ASP A 342 -18.79 12.67 17.77
CA ASP A 342 -19.68 11.73 17.09
C ASP A 342 -19.55 10.27 17.59
N VAL A 343 -18.78 10.04 18.67
CA VAL A 343 -18.63 8.75 19.35
C VAL A 343 -19.44 8.74 20.65
N TYR A 344 -20.55 7.98 20.63
CA TYR A 344 -21.50 7.93 21.75
C TYR A 344 -21.27 6.77 22.72
N VAL A 345 -20.50 5.76 22.31
CA VAL A 345 -20.18 4.56 23.10
C VAL A 345 -18.69 4.30 22.99
N ASP A 346 -18.05 4.10 24.14
CA ASP A 346 -16.63 3.77 24.22
C ASP A 346 -16.49 2.26 24.05
N VAL A 347 -16.09 1.87 22.84
CA VAL A 347 -15.83 0.46 22.48
C VAL A 347 -14.31 0.27 22.50
N PRO A 348 -13.77 -0.61 23.35
CA PRO A 348 -12.33 -0.87 23.41
C PRO A 348 -11.83 -1.48 22.11
N ASP A 349 -10.55 -1.26 21.81
CA ASP A 349 -9.86 -1.99 20.75
C ASP A 349 -9.39 -3.34 21.28
N PHE A 350 -9.51 -4.39 20.46
CA PHE A 350 -9.05 -5.73 20.84
C PHE A 350 -7.71 -5.99 20.18
N VAL A 351 -6.64 -5.98 20.98
CA VAL A 351 -5.27 -6.22 20.50
C VAL A 351 -4.89 -7.66 20.79
N LYS A 352 -4.26 -8.31 19.80
CA LYS A 352 -3.79 -9.70 19.93
C LYS A 352 -2.46 -9.68 20.67
N VAL A 353 -2.47 -10.05 21.94
CA VAL A 353 -1.29 -10.04 22.81
C VAL A 353 -0.82 -11.48 23.04
N SER A 354 0.48 -11.71 22.97
CA SER A 354 1.04 -13.03 23.30
C SER A 354 1.03 -13.23 24.81
N THR A 355 0.37 -14.29 25.26
CA THR A 355 0.35 -14.74 26.65
C THR A 355 0.88 -16.15 26.78
N THR A 356 1.66 -16.37 27.82
CA THR A 356 2.26 -17.67 28.11
C THR A 356 1.21 -18.60 28.73
N SER A 357 0.95 -19.73 28.09
CA SER A 357 0.13 -20.79 28.70
C SER A 357 0.83 -21.40 29.93
N ALA A 358 0.09 -22.14 30.76
CA ALA A 358 0.66 -22.84 31.91
C ALA A 358 1.79 -23.83 31.55
N THR A 359 1.90 -24.21 30.27
CA THR A 359 2.95 -25.09 29.72
C THR A 359 4.09 -24.34 29.04
N GLY A 360 4.11 -22.99 29.08
CA GLY A 360 5.20 -22.19 28.51
C GLY A 360 5.06 -21.84 27.03
N GLU A 361 4.00 -22.30 26.35
CA GLU A 361 3.76 -22.00 24.93
C GLU A 361 3.13 -20.60 24.75
N PRO A 362 3.59 -19.78 23.78
CA PRO A 362 2.96 -18.50 23.44
C PRO A 362 1.59 -18.75 22.81
N THR A 363 0.55 -18.50 23.60
CA THR A 363 -0.84 -18.46 23.14
C THR A 363 -1.23 -17.02 22.92
N TYR A 364 -2.08 -16.73 21.94
CA TYR A 364 -2.52 -15.35 21.70
C TYR A 364 -3.91 -15.15 22.27
N ILE A 365 -4.07 -14.19 23.17
CA ILE A 365 -5.37 -13.73 23.64
C ILE A 365 -5.67 -12.35 23.08
N LEU A 366 -6.96 -12.04 22.91
CA LEU A 366 -7.41 -10.70 22.58
C LEU A 366 -7.59 -9.95 23.89
N VAL A 367 -6.78 -8.93 24.13
CA VAL A 367 -6.89 -8.04 25.29
C VAL A 367 -7.61 -6.76 24.87
N GLU A 368 -8.55 -6.33 25.71
CA GLU A 368 -9.22 -5.04 25.56
C GLU A 368 -8.24 -3.92 25.93
N GLN A 369 -8.00 -3.02 24.99
CA GLN A 369 -7.20 -1.82 25.18
C GLN A 369 -8.07 -0.59 24.92
N GLU A 370 -7.82 0.49 25.66
CA GLU A 370 -8.50 1.75 25.41
C GLU A 370 -8.11 2.34 24.05
N ARG A 371 -9.12 2.83 23.32
CA ARG A 371 -8.91 3.35 21.97
C ARG A 371 -8.22 4.71 22.01
N THR A 372 -7.18 4.85 21.21
CA THR A 372 -6.54 6.14 20.93
C THR A 372 -7.17 6.81 19.71
N TRP A 373 -7.27 8.13 19.75
CA TRP A 373 -7.92 8.93 18.71
C TRP A 373 -6.90 9.88 18.09
N SER A 374 -6.93 10.02 16.76
CA SER A 374 -6.08 10.98 16.05
C SER A 374 -6.55 12.42 16.26
N ASP A 375 -5.65 13.40 16.12
CA ASP A 375 -5.98 14.84 16.17
C ASP A 375 -7.11 15.22 15.20
N ASN A 376 -7.10 14.65 13.99
CA ASN A 376 -8.14 14.89 13.00
C ASN A 376 -9.50 14.32 13.44
N SER A 377 -9.52 13.15 14.09
CA SER A 377 -10.75 12.57 14.62
C SER A 377 -11.31 13.38 15.79
N LEU A 378 -10.45 13.87 16.69
CA LEU A 378 -10.86 14.74 17.80
C LEU A 378 -11.39 16.09 17.32
N LYS A 379 -10.79 16.67 16.27
CA LYS A 379 -11.16 17.99 15.74
C LYS A 379 -12.37 17.98 14.81
N TYR A 380 -12.50 16.95 13.96
CA TYR A 380 -13.50 16.91 12.88
C TYR A 380 -14.53 15.79 13.00
N GLY A 381 -14.44 14.97 14.04
CA GLY A 381 -15.23 13.75 14.23
C GLY A 381 -14.60 12.51 13.58
N LEU A 382 -14.93 11.34 14.09
CA LEU A 382 -14.37 10.04 13.71
C LEU A 382 -14.44 9.79 12.20
N SER A 383 -15.61 10.06 11.59
CA SER A 383 -15.81 9.79 10.17
C SER A 383 -14.92 10.66 9.27
N MET A 384 -14.69 11.93 9.63
CA MET A 384 -13.79 12.81 8.87
C MET A 384 -12.32 12.50 9.18
N GLY A 385 -12.00 12.16 10.43
CA GLY A 385 -10.67 11.67 10.82
C GLY A 385 -10.21 10.50 9.96
N ILE A 386 -11.02 9.43 9.87
CA ILE A 386 -10.69 8.24 9.04
C ILE A 386 -10.45 8.61 7.56
N ARG A 387 -11.20 9.57 7.00
CA ARG A 387 -11.01 10.03 5.62
C ARG A 387 -9.66 10.71 5.44
N LEU A 388 -9.33 11.66 6.32
CA LEU A 388 -8.12 12.46 6.27
C LEU A 388 -6.87 11.67 6.62
N ASP A 389 -6.98 10.76 7.59
CA ASP A 389 -5.86 9.99 8.12
C ASP A 389 -5.56 8.73 7.29
N THR A 390 -6.59 8.11 6.70
CA THR A 390 -6.44 6.81 6.03
C THR A 390 -6.96 6.81 4.59
N LEU A 391 -8.25 7.07 4.36
CA LEU A 391 -8.88 6.72 3.07
C LEU A 391 -8.41 7.60 1.91
N TRP A 392 -8.39 8.92 2.08
CA TRP A 392 -7.97 9.85 1.03
C TRP A 392 -6.46 9.78 0.76
N PRO A 393 -5.59 9.67 1.78
CA PRO A 393 -4.18 9.35 1.57
C PRO A 393 -3.97 8.04 0.80
N GLN A 394 -4.76 7.00 1.08
CA GLN A 394 -4.69 5.72 0.36
C GLN A 394 -5.11 5.86 -1.10
N ALA A 395 -6.19 6.60 -1.38
CA ALA A 395 -6.61 6.87 -2.75
C ALA A 395 -5.59 7.68 -3.54
N PHE A 396 -4.95 8.66 -2.89
CA PHE A 396 -3.83 9.40 -3.47
C PHE A 396 -2.64 8.48 -3.75
N ARG A 397 -2.28 7.61 -2.79
CA ARG A 397 -1.26 6.57 -3.01
C ARG A 397 -1.61 5.65 -4.16
N GLY A 398 -2.88 5.27 -4.34
CA GLY A 398 -3.35 4.49 -5.49
C GLY A 398 -3.22 5.22 -6.84
N LEU A 399 -3.45 6.54 -6.86
CA LEU A 399 -3.23 7.36 -8.05
C LEU A 399 -1.73 7.49 -8.34
N MET A 400 -0.91 7.67 -7.31
CA MET A 400 0.54 7.79 -7.45
C MET A 400 1.23 6.46 -7.75
N LYS A 401 0.60 5.36 -7.32
CA LYS A 401 0.38 4.11 -8.04
C LYS A 401 0.71 4.24 -9.49
N ASN A 402 -0.31 4.56 -10.28
CA ASN A 402 -0.19 4.89 -11.68
C ASN A 402 -1.01 6.13 -12.06
N PRO A 403 -0.40 7.30 -12.36
CA PRO A 403 -1.20 8.50 -12.59
C PRO A 403 -2.16 8.42 -13.79
N LEU A 404 -1.81 7.62 -14.81
CA LEU A 404 -2.65 7.48 -16.00
C LEU A 404 -3.80 6.49 -15.80
N THR A 405 -3.52 5.32 -15.24
CA THR A 405 -4.46 4.18 -15.20
C THR A 405 -4.83 3.71 -13.80
N GLY A 406 -4.27 4.31 -12.75
CA GLY A 406 -4.54 3.98 -11.35
C GLY A 406 -3.94 2.64 -10.92
N SER A 407 -4.27 2.24 -9.70
CA SER A 407 -3.75 1.00 -9.10
C SER A 407 -4.62 -0.25 -9.37
N GLY A 408 -5.69 -0.14 -10.15
CA GLY A 408 -6.67 -1.19 -10.37
C GLY A 408 -7.90 -1.05 -9.46
N TYR A 409 -8.98 -1.76 -9.77
CA TYR A 409 -10.16 -1.77 -8.90
C TYR A 409 -9.88 -2.50 -7.58
N ALA A 410 -10.49 -2.03 -6.49
CA ALA A 410 -10.50 -2.70 -5.20
C ALA A 410 -9.11 -2.84 -4.52
N THR A 411 -8.23 -1.87 -4.77
CA THR A 411 -6.85 -1.80 -4.28
C THR A 411 -6.61 -0.64 -3.30
N LEU A 412 -7.63 0.19 -3.03
CA LEU A 412 -7.53 1.38 -2.18
C LEU A 412 -7.77 1.04 -0.70
N ASN A 413 -7.15 -0.06 -0.28
CA ASN A 413 -7.30 -0.68 1.02
C ASN A 413 -6.81 0.25 2.14
N LYS A 414 -7.30 0.07 3.38
CA LYS A 414 -6.78 0.80 4.55
C LYS A 414 -5.31 0.48 4.86
N GLY A 415 -4.84 -0.72 4.52
CA GLY A 415 -3.44 -1.17 4.68
C GLY A 415 -2.68 -1.26 3.36
N GLU A 416 -1.70 -2.16 3.28
CA GLU A 416 -1.01 -2.46 2.03
C GLU A 416 -1.90 -3.20 1.03
N SER A 417 -1.58 -3.09 -0.27
CA SER A 417 -2.33 -3.79 -1.31
C SER A 417 -2.19 -5.31 -1.27
N SER A 418 -1.13 -5.80 -0.62
CA SER A 418 -0.89 -7.22 -0.30
C SER A 418 -1.88 -7.77 0.73
N VAL A 419 -2.39 -6.92 1.63
CA VAL A 419 -3.31 -7.32 2.69
C VAL A 419 -4.73 -7.37 2.15
N TYR A 420 -5.38 -8.53 2.29
CA TYR A 420 -6.77 -8.68 1.93
C TYR A 420 -7.67 -7.92 2.92
N THR A 421 -8.45 -6.97 2.41
CA THR A 421 -9.45 -6.24 3.20
C THR A 421 -10.86 -6.69 2.86
N GLU A 422 -11.65 -6.93 3.92
CA GLU A 422 -13.04 -7.39 3.85
C GLU A 422 -13.97 -6.33 3.22
N ALA A 423 -13.64 -5.05 3.38
CA ALA A 423 -14.38 -3.91 2.85
C ALA A 423 -13.42 -2.88 2.23
N ASP A 424 -13.88 -2.22 1.16
CA ASP A 424 -13.12 -1.20 0.45
C ASP A 424 -14.01 0.03 0.16
N SER A 425 -13.73 1.11 0.88
CA SER A 425 -14.38 2.40 0.70
C SER A 425 -13.32 3.49 0.69
N THR A 426 -13.49 4.48 -0.18
CA THR A 426 -12.68 5.70 -0.17
C THR A 426 -13.44 6.86 0.47
N ASP A 427 -14.77 6.74 0.57
CA ASP A 427 -15.66 7.83 0.98
C ASP A 427 -15.36 9.13 0.22
N ASN A 428 -15.04 9.01 -1.07
CA ASN A 428 -14.83 10.09 -2.02
C ASN A 428 -14.73 9.48 -3.43
N ASN A 429 -15.80 9.60 -4.21
CA ASN A 429 -15.87 8.93 -5.50
C ASN A 429 -14.90 9.53 -6.53
N PHE A 430 -14.50 10.80 -6.38
CA PHE A 430 -13.50 11.42 -7.24
C PHE A 430 -12.12 10.80 -7.00
N LEU A 431 -11.69 10.76 -5.73
CA LEU A 431 -10.43 10.14 -5.33
C LEU A 431 -10.42 8.64 -5.60
N ARG A 432 -11.55 7.95 -5.40
CA ARG A 432 -11.69 6.53 -5.76
C ARG A 432 -11.42 6.30 -7.24
N THR A 433 -12.09 7.05 -8.11
CA THR A 433 -11.94 6.89 -9.57
C THR A 433 -10.51 7.21 -10.01
N LEU A 434 -9.90 8.24 -9.43
CA LEU A 434 -8.48 8.59 -9.64
C LEU A 434 -7.54 7.49 -9.16
N GLY A 435 -7.76 6.96 -7.96
CA GLY A 435 -6.90 5.95 -7.36
C GLY A 435 -6.99 4.58 -8.02
N GLU A 436 -8.19 4.17 -8.44
CA GLU A 436 -8.43 2.87 -9.08
C GLU A 436 -8.13 2.92 -10.58
N THR A 437 -8.59 3.95 -11.31
CA THR A 437 -8.54 4.01 -12.79
C THR A 437 -7.71 5.15 -13.38
N GLY A 438 -7.06 5.95 -12.53
CA GLY A 438 -6.16 7.03 -12.94
C GLY A 438 -6.86 8.23 -13.57
N LEU A 439 -6.07 9.17 -14.09
CA LEU A 439 -6.57 10.37 -14.77
C LEU A 439 -7.41 10.05 -16.01
N LEU A 440 -7.04 9.00 -16.76
CA LEU A 440 -7.80 8.58 -17.94
C LEU A 440 -9.20 8.08 -17.54
N GLY A 441 -9.29 7.27 -16.48
CA GLY A 441 -10.55 6.70 -16.03
C GLY A 441 -11.45 7.76 -15.43
N PHE A 442 -10.86 8.65 -14.65
CA PHE A 442 -11.52 9.84 -14.13
C PHE A 442 -12.09 10.71 -15.25
N SER A 443 -11.28 11.05 -16.26
CA SER A 443 -11.72 11.91 -17.38
C SER A 443 -12.82 11.28 -18.21
N ILE A 444 -12.79 9.96 -18.44
CA ILE A 444 -13.85 9.29 -19.20
C ILE A 444 -15.13 9.18 -18.36
N PHE A 445 -15.03 8.76 -17.09
CA PHE A 445 -16.19 8.57 -16.23
C PHE A 445 -16.90 9.90 -15.93
N PHE A 446 -16.18 10.90 -15.42
CA PHE A 446 -16.77 12.21 -15.15
C PHE A 446 -17.01 13.01 -16.43
N GLY A 447 -16.29 12.73 -17.52
CA GLY A 447 -16.61 13.22 -18.85
C GLY A 447 -17.96 12.70 -19.36
N LEU A 448 -18.31 11.45 -19.07
CA LEU A 448 -19.63 10.89 -19.35
C LEU A 448 -20.72 11.57 -18.51
N VAL A 449 -20.49 11.75 -17.20
CA VAL A 449 -21.43 12.49 -16.34
C VAL A 449 -21.62 13.92 -16.84
N LEU A 450 -20.54 14.61 -17.20
CA LEU A 450 -20.57 15.95 -17.77
C LEU A 450 -21.29 15.97 -19.13
N TYR A 451 -21.08 14.97 -19.98
CA TYR A 451 -21.78 14.84 -21.26
C TYR A 451 -23.30 14.72 -21.07
N LEU A 452 -23.74 13.87 -20.13
CA LEU A 452 -25.15 13.74 -19.76
C LEU A 452 -25.71 15.05 -19.20
N PHE A 453 -24.94 15.73 -18.34
CA PHE A 453 -25.28 17.04 -17.79
C PHE A 453 -25.44 18.10 -18.90
N LEU A 454 -24.48 18.24 -19.80
CA LEU A 454 -24.55 19.20 -20.90
C LEU A 454 -25.69 18.90 -21.88
N THR A 455 -26.00 17.61 -22.10
CA THR A 455 -27.13 17.20 -22.92
C THR A 455 -28.45 17.58 -22.28
N ALA A 456 -28.62 17.34 -20.98
CA ALA A 456 -29.80 17.76 -20.25
C ALA A 456 -29.95 19.30 -20.21
N ARG A 457 -28.83 20.04 -20.08
CA ARG A 457 -28.81 21.51 -20.13
C ARG A 457 -29.34 22.06 -21.45
N LYS A 458 -28.99 21.42 -22.57
CA LYS A 458 -29.51 21.83 -23.91
C LYS A 458 -31.02 21.67 -24.02
N ASN A 459 -31.62 20.73 -23.27
CA ASN A 459 -33.06 20.52 -23.25
C ASN A 459 -33.81 21.54 -22.37
N LEU A 460 -33.12 22.44 -21.65
CA LEU A 460 -33.79 23.48 -20.86
C LEU A 460 -34.49 24.53 -21.72
N SER A 461 -33.98 24.79 -22.93
CA SER A 461 -34.51 25.78 -23.89
C SER A 461 -35.62 25.25 -24.79
N THR A 462 -36.12 24.05 -24.50
CA THR A 462 -37.28 23.48 -25.20
C THR A 462 -38.57 24.22 -24.84
N SER A 463 -39.55 24.22 -25.75
CA SER A 463 -40.90 24.74 -25.49
C SER A 463 -41.77 23.78 -24.67
N ASP A 464 -41.40 22.49 -24.60
CA ASP A 464 -42.10 21.50 -23.78
C ASP A 464 -41.74 21.69 -22.29
N GLU A 465 -42.65 22.32 -21.54
CA GLU A 465 -42.42 22.68 -20.13
C GLU A 465 -42.11 21.46 -19.26
N TYR A 466 -42.71 20.31 -19.59
CA TYR A 466 -42.51 19.05 -18.88
C TYR A 466 -41.08 18.52 -19.09
N LEU A 467 -40.60 18.50 -20.34
CA LEU A 467 -39.21 18.15 -20.63
C LEU A 467 -38.23 19.13 -19.94
N SER A 468 -38.51 20.43 -20.00
CA SER A 468 -37.69 21.46 -19.34
C SER A 468 -37.62 21.23 -17.83
N ALA A 469 -38.74 20.91 -17.18
CA ALA A 469 -38.80 20.63 -15.74
C ALA A 469 -38.05 19.36 -15.35
N LEU A 470 -38.26 18.25 -16.07
CA LEU A 470 -37.55 17.00 -15.86
C LEU A 470 -36.02 17.20 -15.95
N ASN A 471 -35.55 17.89 -16.99
CA ASN A 471 -34.13 18.17 -17.16
C ASN A 471 -33.60 19.15 -16.10
N THR A 472 -34.39 20.14 -15.67
CA THR A 472 -34.00 21.07 -14.60
C THR A 472 -33.73 20.32 -13.30
N GLY A 473 -34.68 19.48 -12.88
CA GLY A 473 -34.54 18.71 -11.67
C GLY A 473 -33.42 17.66 -11.76
N TYR A 474 -33.24 17.02 -12.92
CA TYR A 474 -32.12 16.11 -13.14
C TYR A 474 -30.77 16.83 -13.02
N LEU A 475 -30.59 17.98 -13.68
CA LEU A 475 -29.35 18.78 -13.57
C LEU A 475 -29.04 19.16 -12.13
N ALA A 476 -30.05 19.62 -11.39
CA ALA A 476 -29.90 19.95 -9.98
C ALA A 476 -29.52 18.71 -9.15
N GLY A 477 -30.19 17.57 -9.37
CA GLY A 477 -29.86 16.30 -8.72
C GLY A 477 -28.44 15.82 -9.02
N VAL A 478 -27.96 15.95 -10.26
CA VAL A 478 -26.57 15.63 -10.62
C VAL A 478 -25.58 16.52 -9.88
N VAL A 479 -25.84 17.83 -9.77
CA VAL A 479 -25.00 18.76 -8.98
C VAL A 479 -24.97 18.35 -7.52
N GLY A 480 -26.13 18.02 -6.92
CA GLY A 480 -26.19 17.55 -5.54
C GLY A 480 -25.42 16.24 -5.33
N LEU A 481 -25.53 15.31 -6.29
CA LEU A 481 -24.80 14.05 -6.23
C LEU A 481 -23.28 14.25 -6.36
N MET A 482 -22.82 15.21 -7.19
CA MET A 482 -21.41 15.61 -7.27
C MET A 482 -20.90 16.20 -5.95
N ILE A 483 -21.72 16.96 -5.23
CA ILE A 483 -21.35 17.48 -3.90
C ILE A 483 -21.22 16.32 -2.90
N ASN A 484 -22.17 15.38 -2.89
CA ASN A 484 -22.08 14.17 -2.06
C ASN A 484 -20.86 13.31 -2.40
N ALA A 485 -20.47 13.25 -3.68
CA ALA A 485 -19.32 12.46 -4.15
C ALA A 485 -17.97 12.88 -3.54
N ILE A 486 -17.89 14.05 -2.88
CA ILE A 486 -16.70 14.50 -2.14
C ILE A 486 -16.50 13.69 -0.86
N THR A 487 -17.57 13.16 -0.26
CA THR A 487 -17.53 12.50 1.07
C THR A 487 -18.13 11.10 1.09
N ILE A 488 -18.70 10.63 -0.03
CA ILE A 488 -19.39 9.34 -0.18
C ILE A 488 -19.10 8.75 -1.56
N ASP A 489 -18.96 7.43 -1.66
CA ASP A 489 -18.76 6.70 -2.93
C ASP A 489 -20.08 6.50 -3.71
N VAL A 490 -20.77 7.61 -4.05
CA VAL A 490 -22.15 7.59 -4.60
C VAL A 490 -22.34 6.84 -5.93
N PHE A 491 -21.28 6.69 -6.74
CA PHE A 491 -21.32 5.92 -7.99
C PHE A 491 -20.84 4.48 -7.83
N ALA A 492 -20.32 4.10 -6.66
CA ALA A 492 -20.03 2.71 -6.32
C ALA A 492 -21.12 2.11 -5.40
N ALA A 493 -21.83 2.94 -4.64
CA ALA A 493 -22.95 2.54 -3.79
C ALA A 493 -24.13 2.01 -4.63
N SER A 494 -24.36 0.70 -4.57
CA SER A 494 -25.19 -0.02 -5.55
C SER A 494 -26.56 0.60 -5.84
N LYS A 495 -27.37 0.90 -4.82
CA LYS A 495 -28.71 1.47 -5.03
C LYS A 495 -28.68 2.88 -5.61
N VAL A 496 -27.73 3.70 -5.19
CA VAL A 496 -27.57 5.09 -5.67
C VAL A 496 -27.07 5.07 -7.12
N ALA A 497 -26.04 4.26 -7.41
CA ALA A 497 -25.48 4.09 -8.74
C ALA A 497 -26.51 3.53 -9.74
N PHE A 498 -27.23 2.47 -9.38
CA PHE A 498 -28.32 1.92 -10.21
C PHE A 498 -29.38 2.97 -10.52
N THR A 499 -29.84 3.70 -9.50
CA THR A 499 -30.85 4.75 -9.65
C THR A 499 -30.34 5.87 -10.56
N PHE A 500 -29.09 6.31 -10.38
CA PHE A 500 -28.48 7.34 -11.21
C PHE A 500 -28.45 6.94 -12.69
N TRP A 501 -27.97 5.74 -13.02
CA TRP A 501 -27.90 5.29 -14.42
C TRP A 501 -29.29 5.07 -15.02
N ALA A 502 -30.23 4.51 -14.24
CA ALA A 502 -31.61 4.33 -14.68
C ALA A 502 -32.30 5.67 -14.98
N ILE A 503 -32.18 6.66 -14.09
CA ILE A 503 -32.72 8.02 -14.28
C ILE A 503 -32.02 8.71 -15.45
N SER A 504 -30.70 8.57 -15.59
CA SER A 504 -29.94 9.15 -16.71
C SER A 504 -30.45 8.64 -18.06
N GLY A 505 -30.67 7.32 -18.19
CA GLY A 505 -31.22 6.71 -19.39
C GLY A 505 -32.66 7.15 -19.68
N PHE A 506 -33.47 7.27 -18.63
CA PHE A 506 -34.84 7.78 -18.69
C PHE A 506 -34.91 9.24 -19.17
N VAL A 507 -34.11 10.14 -18.58
CA VAL A 507 -34.06 11.57 -18.96
C VAL A 507 -33.51 11.73 -20.37
N TYR A 508 -32.48 10.97 -20.73
CA TYR A 508 -31.91 10.99 -22.07
C TYR A 508 -32.91 10.52 -23.13
N ALA A 509 -33.65 9.44 -22.87
CA ALA A 509 -34.73 8.98 -23.76
C ALA A 509 -35.89 9.97 -23.83
N SER A 510 -36.23 10.65 -22.72
CA SER A 510 -37.27 11.68 -22.72
C SER A 510 -36.94 12.84 -23.66
N GLY A 511 -35.66 13.26 -23.71
CA GLY A 511 -35.19 14.26 -24.68
C GLY A 511 -35.35 13.81 -26.13
N ARG A 512 -35.05 12.54 -26.43
CA ARG A 512 -35.26 11.94 -27.77
C ARG A 512 -36.74 11.89 -28.16
N VAL A 513 -37.62 11.49 -27.25
CA VAL A 513 -39.06 11.35 -27.51
C VAL A 513 -39.76 12.70 -27.66
N LEU A 514 -39.37 13.70 -26.87
CA LEU A 514 -40.03 15.00 -26.81
C LEU A 514 -39.38 16.09 -27.69
N SER A 515 -38.15 15.90 -28.16
CA SER A 515 -37.38 16.88 -28.97
C SER A 515 -36.54 16.22 -30.07
N ALA A 516 -37.14 15.23 -30.76
CA ALA A 516 -36.47 14.28 -31.65
C ALA A 516 -35.53 14.91 -32.70
N GLU A 517 -35.92 16.03 -33.30
CA GLU A 517 -35.19 16.64 -34.43
C GLU A 517 -33.88 17.36 -33.99
N LYS A 518 -33.91 18.05 -32.84
CA LYS A 518 -32.73 18.73 -32.27
C LYS A 518 -31.76 17.74 -31.61
N ALA A 519 -32.29 16.69 -30.99
CA ALA A 519 -31.49 15.70 -30.26
C ALA A 519 -30.62 14.86 -31.21
N ALA A 520 -31.21 14.28 -32.26
CA ALA A 520 -30.49 13.41 -33.19
C ALA A 520 -29.38 14.13 -33.98
N THR A 521 -29.64 15.36 -34.41
CA THR A 521 -28.68 16.19 -35.16
C THR A 521 -27.48 16.59 -34.30
N THR A 522 -27.74 16.94 -33.04
CA THR A 522 -26.69 17.33 -32.09
C THR A 522 -25.81 16.14 -31.71
N GLU A 523 -26.40 14.97 -31.52
CA GLU A 523 -25.67 13.75 -31.16
C GLU A 523 -24.70 13.33 -32.27
N ARG A 524 -25.18 13.28 -33.52
CA ARG A 524 -24.36 12.89 -34.67
C ARG A 524 -23.17 13.84 -34.89
N LYS A 525 -23.39 15.15 -34.70
CA LYS A 525 -22.34 16.18 -34.82
C LYS A 525 -21.27 16.04 -33.73
N ASN A 526 -21.68 15.85 -32.47
CA ASN A 526 -20.73 15.73 -31.36
C ASN A 526 -19.90 14.45 -31.48
N LEU A 527 -20.53 13.31 -31.79
CA LEU A 527 -19.82 12.04 -31.97
C LEU A 527 -18.81 12.12 -33.12
N HIS A 528 -19.21 12.72 -34.25
CA HIS A 528 -18.29 12.92 -35.38
C HIS A 528 -17.11 13.83 -35.02
N SER A 529 -17.35 14.91 -34.26
CA SER A 529 -16.29 15.82 -33.80
C SER A 529 -15.29 15.16 -32.86
N VAL A 530 -15.75 14.29 -31.96
CA VAL A 530 -14.85 13.57 -31.04
C VAL A 530 -14.03 12.52 -31.80
N LEU A 531 -14.69 11.72 -32.65
CA LEU A 531 -14.00 10.71 -33.46
C LEU A 531 -13.02 11.33 -34.46
N SER A 532 -13.37 12.48 -35.05
CA SER A 532 -12.47 13.20 -35.95
C SER A 532 -11.28 13.79 -35.21
N PHE A 533 -11.48 14.33 -33.99
CA PHE A 533 -10.39 14.78 -33.13
C PHE A 533 -9.45 13.63 -32.76
N LEU A 534 -9.97 12.52 -32.23
CA LEU A 534 -9.16 11.36 -31.85
C LEU A 534 -8.38 10.80 -33.05
N LYS A 535 -9.02 10.69 -34.22
CA LYS A 535 -8.34 10.24 -35.44
C LYS A 535 -7.29 11.25 -35.93
N ALA A 536 -7.55 12.54 -35.78
CA ALA A 536 -6.59 13.59 -36.14
C ALA A 536 -5.35 13.59 -35.24
N HIS A 537 -5.50 13.24 -33.96
CA HIS A 537 -4.46 13.36 -32.93
C HIS A 537 -3.90 12.01 -32.44
N SER A 538 -4.35 10.89 -33.01
CA SER A 538 -4.04 9.52 -32.57
C SER A 538 -2.54 9.24 -32.37
N PHE A 539 -1.68 9.67 -33.31
CA PHE A 539 -0.24 9.48 -33.21
C PHE A 539 0.42 10.24 -32.05
N VAL A 540 -0.08 11.43 -31.73
CA VAL A 540 0.42 12.26 -30.63
C VAL A 540 -0.03 11.69 -29.29
N LEU A 541 -1.30 11.31 -29.22
CA LEU A 541 -1.85 10.62 -28.06
C LEU A 541 -1.07 9.33 -27.78
N LEU A 542 -0.71 8.57 -28.82
CA LEU A 542 0.13 7.38 -28.70
C LEU A 542 1.53 7.73 -28.18
N ALA A 543 2.23 8.70 -28.80
CA ALA A 543 3.58 9.08 -28.39
C ALA A 543 3.64 9.60 -26.94
N VAL A 544 2.68 10.44 -26.55
CA VAL A 544 2.54 10.92 -25.16
C VAL A 544 2.28 9.75 -24.21
N THR A 545 1.39 8.82 -24.58
CA THR A 545 1.09 7.63 -23.76
C THR A 545 2.33 6.75 -23.57
N VAL A 546 3.06 6.48 -24.66
CA VAL A 546 4.30 5.69 -24.62
C VAL A 546 5.38 6.39 -23.80
N PHE A 547 5.51 7.72 -23.89
CA PHE A 547 6.44 8.47 -23.05
C PHE A 547 6.11 8.36 -21.57
N PHE A 548 4.87 8.65 -21.17
CA PHE A 548 4.46 8.54 -19.77
C PHE A 548 4.58 7.11 -19.25
N PHE A 549 4.39 6.11 -20.11
CA PHE A 549 4.68 4.72 -19.78
C PHE A 549 6.18 4.50 -19.57
N ALA A 550 7.04 5.03 -20.44
CA ALA A 550 8.50 4.84 -20.35
C ALA A 550 9.15 5.55 -19.14
N ILE A 551 8.66 6.75 -18.76
CA ILE A 551 9.19 7.50 -17.61
C ILE A 551 8.57 7.10 -16.28
N TYR A 552 7.57 6.22 -16.31
CA TYR A 552 6.78 5.89 -15.14
C TYR A 552 7.63 5.34 -14.00
N GLN A 553 7.49 5.95 -12.82
CA GLN A 553 8.02 5.46 -11.54
C GLN A 553 7.06 5.87 -10.43
N ASN A 554 7.01 5.09 -9.34
CA ASN A 554 6.29 5.49 -8.13
C ASN A 554 7.25 6.30 -7.22
N PRO A 555 7.12 7.63 -7.12
CA PRO A 555 8.10 8.46 -6.41
C PRO A 555 7.92 8.47 -4.89
N PHE A 556 6.91 7.76 -4.35
CA PHE A 556 6.58 7.79 -2.91
C PHE A 556 6.84 6.47 -2.19
N THR A 557 7.38 5.46 -2.88
CA THR A 557 7.78 4.20 -2.25
C THR A 557 9.19 4.33 -1.69
N GLU A 558 9.47 3.65 -0.58
CA GLU A 558 10.78 3.71 0.07
C GLU A 558 11.91 3.24 -0.87
N LYS A 559 11.60 2.21 -1.67
CA LYS A 559 12.45 1.63 -2.72
C LYS A 559 12.33 2.36 -4.06
N SER A 560 11.93 3.63 -4.04
CA SER A 560 11.89 4.43 -5.26
C SER A 560 13.28 4.97 -5.60
N ALA A 561 13.71 4.75 -6.84
CA ALA A 561 14.92 5.36 -7.36
C ALA A 561 14.82 6.89 -7.47
N ILE A 562 13.60 7.44 -7.57
CA ILE A 562 13.34 8.89 -7.56
C ILE A 562 13.84 9.51 -6.27
N LEU A 563 13.71 8.81 -5.14
CA LEU A 563 14.12 9.32 -3.83
C LEU A 563 15.65 9.36 -3.66
N ASN A 564 16.44 8.84 -4.61
CA ASN A 564 17.90 8.93 -4.59
C ASN A 564 18.43 10.28 -5.11
N PHE A 565 17.59 11.32 -5.04
CA PHE A 565 17.94 12.66 -5.50
C PHE A 565 19.03 13.35 -4.67
N ALA A 566 19.41 12.79 -3.51
CA ALA A 566 20.55 13.24 -2.71
C ALA A 566 21.87 13.29 -3.52
N ALA A 567 21.99 12.44 -4.55
CA ALA A 567 23.12 12.47 -5.48
C ALA A 567 23.24 13.82 -6.23
N ASN A 568 22.14 14.57 -6.36
CA ASN A 568 22.13 15.94 -6.87
C ASN A 568 21.89 16.91 -5.71
N VAL A 569 22.98 17.36 -5.11
CA VAL A 569 22.95 18.21 -3.91
C VAL A 569 22.16 19.50 -4.12
N ASN A 570 22.33 20.17 -5.26
CA ASN A 570 21.59 21.40 -5.58
C ASN A 570 20.07 21.14 -5.68
N GLY A 571 19.69 19.95 -6.15
CA GLY A 571 18.30 19.53 -6.21
C GLY A 571 17.69 19.20 -4.85
N ALA A 572 18.46 18.54 -3.98
CA ALA A 572 18.06 18.31 -2.59
C ALA A 572 17.86 19.64 -1.84
N GLU A 573 18.81 20.57 -1.96
CA GLU A 573 18.71 21.92 -1.39
C GLU A 573 17.47 22.67 -1.93
N ALA A 574 17.17 22.60 -3.23
CA ALA A 574 15.97 23.24 -3.81
C ALA A 574 14.65 22.69 -3.23
N ILE A 575 14.58 21.37 -3.00
CA ILE A 575 13.42 20.73 -2.35
C ILE A 575 13.33 21.20 -0.89
N THR A 576 14.44 21.24 -0.16
CA THR A 576 14.49 21.76 1.22
C THR A 576 14.00 23.21 1.28
N THR A 577 14.54 24.10 0.44
CA THR A 577 14.13 25.51 0.36
C THR A 577 12.63 25.66 0.09
N ALA A 578 12.06 24.84 -0.79
CA ALA A 578 10.62 24.86 -1.05
C ALA A 578 9.79 24.41 0.17
N ARG A 579 10.26 23.41 0.92
CA ARG A 579 9.61 22.97 2.18
C ARG A 579 9.77 24.00 3.29
N CYS A 580 10.92 24.67 3.36
CA CYS A 580 11.17 25.79 4.27
C CYS A 580 10.21 26.94 4.02
N PHE A 581 9.97 27.31 2.76
CA PHE A 581 8.96 28.32 2.41
C PHE A 581 7.56 27.98 2.94
N LEU A 582 7.16 26.71 2.95
CA LEU A 582 5.87 26.30 3.51
C LEU A 582 5.77 26.50 5.03
N ARG A 583 6.92 26.58 5.73
CA ARG A 583 7.00 26.81 7.18
C ARG A 583 7.20 28.29 7.52
N SER A 584 8.14 28.97 6.86
CA SER A 584 8.60 30.33 7.20
C SER A 584 8.07 31.42 6.25
N GLY A 585 7.60 31.07 5.06
CA GLY A 585 7.22 32.03 4.02
C GLY A 585 8.38 32.66 3.24
N ALA A 586 9.63 32.28 3.51
CA ALA A 586 10.83 32.73 2.81
C ALA A 586 11.46 31.61 1.98
N LEU A 587 11.98 31.93 0.78
CA LEU A 587 12.68 30.99 -0.09
C LEU A 587 14.16 30.88 0.33
N GLU A 588 14.37 30.39 1.55
CA GLU A 588 15.69 30.21 2.15
C GLU A 588 15.86 28.76 2.60
N LEU A 589 17.11 28.30 2.65
CA LEU A 589 17.43 26.98 3.18
C LEU A 589 17.33 27.08 4.71
N CYS A 590 16.69 26.12 5.36
CA CYS A 590 16.45 26.19 6.80
C CYS A 590 16.69 24.84 7.46
N ARG A 591 17.24 24.89 8.67
CA ARG A 591 17.46 23.75 9.57
C ARG A 591 17.47 24.27 11.01
N ASN A 592 16.91 23.53 11.95
CA ASN A 592 16.92 23.87 13.39
C ASN A 592 16.42 25.28 13.77
N GLY A 593 15.55 25.89 12.95
CA GLY A 593 15.01 27.23 13.20
C GLY A 593 15.85 28.38 12.63
N GLU A 594 17.03 28.08 12.09
CA GLU A 594 17.89 29.06 11.43
C GLU A 594 17.64 29.08 9.91
N THR A 595 17.84 30.24 9.29
CA THR A 595 17.76 30.41 7.83
C THR A 595 19.11 30.77 7.24
N LEU A 596 19.41 30.13 6.11
CA LEU A 596 20.66 30.24 5.39
C LEU A 596 20.40 30.85 4.00
N SER A 597 21.22 31.84 3.64
CA SER A 597 21.26 32.39 2.28
C SER A 597 21.73 31.31 1.31
N THR A 598 20.89 31.01 0.31
CA THR A 598 21.10 29.88 -0.62
C THR A 598 21.88 30.29 -1.86
N THR A 599 22.69 29.39 -2.42
CA THR A 599 23.33 29.54 -3.75
C THR A 599 22.52 28.92 -4.90
N VAL A 600 21.35 28.33 -4.61
CA VAL A 600 20.54 27.53 -5.54
C VAL A 600 19.49 28.39 -6.27
N PRO A 601 19.12 28.09 -7.52
CA PRO A 601 18.13 28.89 -8.25
C PRO A 601 16.77 28.93 -7.54
N SER A 602 16.44 30.09 -6.97
CA SER A 602 15.17 30.38 -6.27
C SER A 602 13.92 30.04 -7.08
N PHE A 603 14.02 30.06 -8.42
CA PHE A 603 12.91 29.74 -9.32
C PHE A 603 12.46 28.27 -9.27
N TYR A 604 13.38 27.30 -9.16
CA TYR A 604 12.98 25.89 -9.12
C TYR A 604 12.34 25.54 -7.77
N ALA A 605 12.90 26.05 -6.67
CA ALA A 605 12.27 25.92 -5.35
C ALA A 605 10.86 26.54 -5.34
N ALA A 606 10.70 27.76 -5.87
CA ALA A 606 9.39 28.41 -5.99
C ALA A 606 8.39 27.60 -6.84
N PHE A 607 8.86 26.97 -7.92
CA PHE A 607 8.05 26.09 -8.75
C PHE A 607 7.54 24.85 -8.00
N LEU A 608 8.33 24.31 -7.06
CA LEU A 608 7.96 23.14 -6.26
C LEU A 608 6.97 23.44 -5.13
N VAL A 609 6.94 24.66 -4.59
CA VAL A 609 6.05 25.09 -3.49
C VAL A 609 4.58 24.65 -3.67
N PRO A 610 3.89 24.93 -4.80
CA PRO A 610 2.49 24.53 -4.94
C PRO A 610 2.28 23.01 -4.91
N PHE A 611 3.26 22.23 -5.37
CA PHE A 611 3.20 20.76 -5.36
C PHE A 611 3.44 20.19 -3.95
N LEU A 612 4.45 20.69 -3.25
CA LEU A 612 4.74 20.28 -1.87
C LEU A 612 3.66 20.74 -0.88
N LYS A 613 2.92 21.82 -1.21
CA LYS A 613 1.73 22.22 -0.45
C LYS A 613 0.58 21.22 -0.59
N LEU A 614 0.45 20.56 -1.74
CA LEU A 614 -0.57 19.51 -1.96
C LEU A 614 -0.21 18.25 -1.18
N TYR A 615 1.05 17.84 -1.23
CA TYR A 615 1.57 16.71 -0.45
C TYR A 615 3.02 16.97 -0.08
N ASN A 616 3.31 17.13 1.21
CA ASN A 616 4.63 17.51 1.71
C ASN A 616 5.59 16.31 1.76
N ASN A 617 5.77 15.65 0.60
CA ASN A 617 6.69 14.55 0.39
C ASN A 617 7.70 14.95 -0.70
N PRO A 618 9.01 14.73 -0.50
CA PRO A 618 10.02 15.15 -1.47
C PRO A 618 9.80 14.56 -2.87
N GLY A 619 9.23 13.35 -3.00
CA GLY A 619 8.90 12.73 -4.29
C GLY A 619 7.97 13.56 -5.20
N MET A 620 7.30 14.60 -4.68
CA MET A 620 6.49 15.52 -5.49
C MET A 620 7.29 16.26 -6.57
N PHE A 621 8.62 16.39 -6.46
CA PHE A 621 9.42 17.00 -7.52
C PHE A 621 9.29 16.25 -8.85
N PHE A 622 9.16 14.92 -8.82
CA PHE A 622 8.99 14.09 -10.01
C PHE A 622 7.66 14.39 -10.72
N ILE A 623 6.59 14.59 -9.93
CA ILE A 623 5.27 14.97 -10.46
C ILE A 623 5.34 16.37 -11.08
N ALA A 624 5.98 17.32 -10.38
CA ALA A 624 6.16 18.67 -10.87
C ALA A 624 6.94 18.70 -12.20
N ASN A 625 8.06 17.98 -12.28
CA ASN A 625 8.87 17.85 -13.50
C ASN A 625 8.09 17.18 -14.64
N SER A 626 7.34 16.12 -14.34
CA SER A 626 6.50 15.42 -15.32
C SER A 626 5.41 16.34 -15.89
N MET A 627 4.78 17.17 -15.06
CA MET A 627 3.78 18.16 -15.49
C MET A 627 4.41 19.29 -16.32
N TYR A 628 5.60 19.77 -15.93
CA TYR A 628 6.35 20.75 -16.70
C TYR A 628 6.67 20.22 -18.11
N ILE A 629 7.17 18.99 -18.19
CA ILE A 629 7.47 18.32 -19.46
C ILE A 629 6.20 18.12 -20.30
N PHE A 630 5.10 17.72 -19.69
CA PHE A 630 3.83 17.58 -20.40
C PHE A 630 3.34 18.90 -20.99
N ALA A 631 3.48 19.99 -20.26
CA ALA A 631 3.16 21.33 -20.75
C ALA A 631 4.04 21.72 -21.95
N ILE A 632 5.34 21.41 -21.91
CA ILE A 632 6.26 21.61 -23.04
C ILE A 632 5.81 20.78 -24.26
N LEU A 633 5.42 19.52 -24.07
CA LEU A 633 4.94 18.68 -25.17
C LEU A 633 3.66 19.22 -25.81
N ILE A 634 2.71 19.69 -24.99
CA ILE A 634 1.48 20.33 -25.50
C ILE A 634 1.80 21.60 -26.26
N LEU A 635 2.70 22.44 -25.72
CA LEU A 635 3.11 23.68 -26.37
C LEU A 635 3.81 23.40 -27.70
N PHE A 636 4.80 22.50 -27.69
CA PHE A 636 5.52 22.05 -28.88
C PHE A 636 4.54 21.52 -29.93
N TYR A 637 3.63 20.62 -29.54
CA TYR A 637 2.59 20.11 -30.43
C TYR A 637 1.73 21.24 -31.05
N SER A 638 1.25 22.16 -30.21
CA SER A 638 0.38 23.27 -30.61
C SER A 638 1.07 24.23 -31.58
N VAL A 639 2.38 24.45 -31.41
CA VAL A 639 3.17 25.31 -32.30
C VAL A 639 3.50 24.58 -33.61
N VAL A 640 3.96 23.32 -33.56
CA VAL A 640 4.25 22.51 -34.76
C VAL A 640 3.01 22.37 -35.64
N GLN A 641 1.83 22.18 -35.05
CA GLN A 641 0.56 22.09 -35.81
C GLN A 641 0.23 23.38 -36.59
N LYS A 642 0.71 24.55 -36.13
CA LYS A 642 0.55 25.83 -36.86
C LYS A 642 1.59 25.99 -37.98
N ILE A 643 2.75 25.35 -37.85
CA ILE A 643 3.85 25.46 -38.81
C ILE A 643 3.70 24.43 -39.95
N SER A 644 3.42 23.17 -39.63
CA SER A 644 3.32 22.08 -40.60
C SER A 644 2.01 21.28 -40.47
N SER A 645 1.44 20.92 -41.61
CA SER A 645 0.29 20.01 -41.70
C SER A 645 0.69 18.53 -41.80
N ASN A 646 2.00 18.23 -41.90
CA ASN A 646 2.50 16.87 -42.09
C ASN A 646 2.56 16.11 -40.75
N ARG A 647 1.64 15.16 -40.59
CA ARG A 647 1.51 14.34 -39.37
C ARG A 647 2.75 13.52 -39.03
N ILE A 648 3.55 13.13 -40.03
CA ILE A 648 4.74 12.30 -39.82
C ILE A 648 5.91 13.15 -39.33
N LEU A 649 6.02 14.39 -39.80
CA LEU A 649 7.00 15.36 -39.31
C LEU A 649 6.68 15.78 -37.86
N LEU A 650 5.39 15.94 -37.56
CA LEU A 650 4.90 16.20 -36.22
C LEU A 650 5.17 15.01 -35.26
N LEU A 651 4.93 13.77 -35.72
CA LEU A 651 5.26 12.57 -34.95
C LEU A 651 6.77 12.41 -34.77
N GLY A 652 7.57 12.63 -35.82
CA GLY A 652 9.03 12.55 -35.77
C GLY A 652 9.63 13.55 -34.80
N GLY A 653 9.17 14.81 -34.79
CA GLY A 653 9.64 15.82 -33.83
C GLY A 653 9.31 15.47 -32.38
N ILE A 654 8.12 14.93 -32.12
CA ILE A 654 7.73 14.46 -30.78
C ILE A 654 8.55 13.24 -30.39
N VAL A 655 8.66 12.21 -31.24
CA VAL A 655 9.45 11.01 -30.94
C VAL A 655 10.91 11.35 -30.70
N LEU A 656 11.50 12.28 -31.47
CA LEU A 656 12.87 12.75 -31.26
C LEU A 656 13.05 13.42 -29.89
N LEU A 657 12.14 14.32 -29.51
CA LEU A 657 12.14 14.93 -28.16
C LEU A 657 12.12 13.85 -27.07
N LEU A 658 11.16 12.93 -27.19
CA LEU A 658 10.90 11.88 -26.20
C LEU A 658 12.01 10.83 -26.13
N SER A 659 12.74 10.61 -27.24
CA SER A 659 13.86 9.68 -27.31
C SER A 659 15.16 10.22 -26.73
N SER A 660 15.25 11.53 -26.45
CA SER A 660 16.48 12.11 -25.93
C SER A 660 16.69 11.69 -24.46
N PRO A 661 17.87 11.13 -24.10
CA PRO A 661 18.15 10.68 -22.74
C PRO A 661 17.93 11.79 -21.70
N SER A 662 18.27 13.02 -22.06
CA SER A 662 18.11 14.18 -21.18
C SER A 662 16.64 14.52 -20.86
N PHE A 663 15.71 14.27 -21.79
CA PHE A 663 14.29 14.51 -21.56
C PHE A 663 13.69 13.46 -20.62
N ILE A 664 14.15 12.21 -20.73
CA ILE A 664 13.78 11.13 -19.80
C ILE A 664 14.37 11.37 -18.41
N THR A 665 15.67 11.66 -18.30
CA THR A 665 16.34 11.84 -17.01
C THR A 665 15.91 13.11 -16.27
N SER A 666 15.50 14.16 -16.99
CA SER A 666 14.98 15.40 -16.37
C SER A 666 13.68 15.20 -15.55
N THR A 667 12.94 14.13 -15.79
CA THR A 667 11.79 13.78 -14.93
C THR A 667 12.25 13.34 -13.54
N ALA A 668 13.36 12.61 -13.46
CA ALA A 668 13.84 11.91 -12.27
C ALA A 668 14.93 12.66 -11.49
N ILE A 669 15.43 13.78 -12.03
CA ILE A 669 16.49 14.59 -11.39
C ILE A 669 15.91 15.97 -11.06
N PRO A 670 16.02 16.45 -9.80
CA PRO A 670 15.64 17.81 -9.44
C PRO A 670 16.73 18.81 -9.86
N SER A 671 16.91 19.04 -11.17
CA SER A 671 18.06 19.81 -11.68
C SER A 671 17.76 21.26 -12.09
N GLY A 672 16.50 21.72 -12.07
CA GLY A 672 16.15 23.09 -12.51
C GLY A 672 16.56 23.43 -13.96
N THR A 673 17.01 22.44 -14.74
CA THR A 673 17.59 22.65 -16.07
C THR A 673 16.52 22.90 -17.12
N LEU A 674 16.63 23.98 -17.89
CA LEU A 674 15.77 24.32 -19.05
C LEU A 674 16.03 23.43 -20.28
N TRP A 675 16.75 22.31 -20.14
CA TRP A 675 17.18 21.47 -21.25
C TRP A 675 16.01 20.92 -22.11
N PRO A 676 14.87 20.47 -21.52
CA PRO A 676 13.69 20.08 -22.29
C PRO A 676 13.14 21.23 -23.16
N LEU A 677 13.19 22.46 -22.64
CA LEU A 677 12.75 23.66 -23.35
C LEU A 677 13.73 24.00 -24.50
N PHE A 678 15.04 23.92 -24.25
CA PHE A 678 16.07 24.16 -25.27
C PHE A 678 15.95 23.18 -26.45
N LEU A 679 15.79 21.88 -26.17
CA LEU A 679 15.57 20.85 -27.19
C LEU A 679 14.28 21.10 -27.98
N ALA A 680 13.19 21.49 -27.31
CA ALA A 680 11.93 21.84 -27.96
C ALA A 680 12.10 23.03 -28.91
N VAL A 681 12.85 24.06 -28.51
CA VAL A 681 13.13 25.23 -29.36
C VAL A 681 13.98 24.85 -30.59
N LEU A 682 15.06 24.07 -30.41
CA LEU A 682 15.88 23.61 -31.54
C LEU A 682 15.05 22.82 -32.57
N LEU A 683 14.16 21.94 -32.10
CA LEU A 683 13.30 21.18 -32.98
C LEU A 683 12.22 22.03 -33.64
N LEU A 684 11.70 23.06 -32.96
CA LEU A 684 10.81 24.04 -33.57
C LEU A 684 11.50 24.81 -34.70
N LEU A 685 12.75 25.23 -34.50
CA LEU A 685 13.55 25.87 -35.54
C LEU A 685 13.75 24.93 -36.73
N PHE A 686 14.11 23.66 -36.49
CA PHE A 686 14.23 22.66 -37.54
C PHE A 686 12.93 22.48 -38.35
N VAL A 687 11.79 22.33 -37.67
CA VAL A 687 10.47 22.23 -38.32
C VAL A 687 10.17 23.47 -39.14
N TYR A 688 10.41 24.66 -38.59
CA TYR A 688 10.19 25.94 -39.28
C TYR A 688 11.06 26.07 -40.53
N PHE A 689 12.37 25.84 -40.43
CA PHE A 689 13.28 25.88 -41.57
C PHE A 689 12.91 24.84 -42.63
N SER A 690 12.47 23.64 -42.23
CA SER A 690 12.04 22.60 -43.17
C SER A 690 10.82 23.03 -44.00
N GLU A 691 9.84 23.69 -43.39
CA GLU A 691 8.66 24.18 -44.10
C GLU A 691 8.94 25.43 -44.94
N GLU A 692 9.78 26.34 -44.44
CA GLU A 692 10.15 27.52 -45.22
C GLU A 692 10.96 27.12 -46.48
N THR A 693 11.88 26.16 -46.35
CA THR A 693 12.60 25.57 -47.50
C THR A 693 11.63 24.90 -48.48
N MET A 694 10.60 24.21 -47.98
CA MET A 694 9.55 23.60 -48.81
C MET A 694 8.73 24.63 -49.59
N ARG A 695 8.50 25.83 -49.02
CA ARG A 695 7.84 26.95 -49.70
C ARG A 695 8.73 27.56 -50.78
N SER A 696 10.03 27.73 -50.51
CA SER A 696 10.98 28.33 -51.45
C SER A 696 11.32 27.42 -52.62
N PHE A 697 11.24 26.09 -52.47
CA PHE A 697 11.64 25.12 -53.51
C PHE A 697 10.56 24.06 -53.83
N PRO A 698 9.49 24.42 -54.56
CA PRO A 698 8.35 23.53 -54.80
C PRO A 698 8.71 22.25 -55.58
N LYS A 699 9.77 22.25 -56.39
CA LYS A 699 10.27 21.06 -57.10
C LYS A 699 10.91 20.02 -56.16
N MET A 700 11.39 20.42 -54.99
CA MET A 700 11.93 19.51 -53.97
C MET A 700 10.87 18.98 -53.00
N ARG A 701 9.60 19.35 -53.18
CA ARG A 701 8.52 19.01 -52.24
C ARG A 701 8.30 17.50 -52.10
N GLN A 702 8.26 16.74 -53.20
CA GLN A 702 8.11 15.28 -53.13
C GLN A 702 9.30 14.55 -52.48
N PRO A 703 10.57 14.78 -52.88
CA PRO A 703 11.70 14.09 -52.26
C PRO A 703 11.86 14.44 -50.78
N ILE A 704 11.63 15.69 -50.36
CA ILE A 704 11.63 16.07 -48.94
C ILE A 704 10.47 15.41 -48.18
N HIS A 705 9.31 15.25 -48.81
CA HIS A 705 8.18 14.55 -48.20
C HIS A 705 8.43 13.03 -48.03
N ILE A 706 9.19 12.42 -48.94
CA ILE A 706 9.64 11.02 -48.82
C ILE A 706 10.73 10.91 -47.75
N LEU A 707 11.71 11.81 -47.75
CA LEU A 707 12.79 11.84 -46.77
C LEU A 707 12.26 12.05 -45.35
N SER A 708 11.32 12.97 -45.14
CA SER A 708 10.67 13.18 -43.83
C SER A 708 9.87 11.95 -43.37
N LYS A 709 9.27 11.19 -44.29
CA LYS A 709 8.64 9.90 -43.96
C LYS A 709 9.66 8.86 -43.52
N ILE A 710 10.79 8.77 -44.23
CA ILE A 710 11.89 7.86 -43.90
C ILE A 710 12.47 8.22 -42.54
N ILE A 711 12.80 9.50 -42.30
CA ILE A 711 13.33 9.97 -41.01
C ILE A 711 12.34 9.67 -39.88
N GLY A 712 11.06 10.02 -40.05
CA GLY A 712 10.03 9.72 -39.04
C GLY A 712 9.90 8.22 -38.74
N ALA A 713 9.93 7.37 -39.77
CA ALA A 713 9.92 5.92 -39.59
C ALA A 713 11.19 5.40 -38.91
N LEU A 714 12.37 5.93 -39.27
CA LEU A 714 13.66 5.57 -38.69
C LEU A 714 13.70 5.97 -37.20
N SER A 715 13.21 7.16 -36.84
CA SER A 715 13.12 7.62 -35.45
C SER A 715 12.22 6.71 -34.61
N VAL A 716 11.08 6.28 -35.15
CA VAL A 716 10.19 5.31 -34.46
C VAL A 716 10.87 3.95 -34.34
N ALA A 717 11.57 3.48 -35.37
CA ALA A 717 12.29 2.21 -35.34
C ALA A 717 13.45 2.24 -34.34
N VAL A 718 14.23 3.32 -34.29
CA VAL A 718 15.32 3.52 -33.31
C VAL A 718 14.74 3.55 -31.89
N PHE A 719 13.64 4.27 -31.66
CA PHE A 719 12.96 4.28 -30.37
C PHE A 719 12.45 2.88 -29.98
N ALA A 720 11.84 2.16 -30.91
CA ALA A 720 11.38 0.78 -30.66
C ALA A 720 12.56 -0.17 -30.37
N LEU A 721 13.65 -0.10 -31.12
CA LEU A 721 14.84 -0.95 -30.94
C LEU A 721 15.56 -0.64 -29.62
N THR A 722 15.67 0.63 -29.23
CA THR A 722 16.23 1.00 -27.93
C THR A 722 15.34 0.58 -26.77
N PHE A 723 14.00 0.65 -26.92
CA PHE A 723 13.06 0.25 -25.88
C PHE A 723 12.89 -1.28 -25.77
N LEU A 724 13.01 -2.02 -26.88
CA LEU A 724 12.96 -3.49 -26.93
C LEU A 724 14.27 -4.16 -26.50
N ASN A 725 15.31 -3.39 -26.16
CA ASN A 725 16.50 -3.91 -25.52
C ASN A 725 16.12 -4.54 -24.17
N THR A 726 16.42 -5.82 -23.98
CA THR A 726 15.96 -6.63 -22.83
C THR A 726 16.39 -6.04 -21.49
N GLN A 727 17.61 -5.49 -21.40
CA GLN A 727 18.12 -4.85 -20.19
C GLN A 727 17.36 -3.56 -19.82
N GLN A 728 16.96 -2.79 -20.83
CA GLN A 728 16.22 -1.54 -20.63
C GLN A 728 14.76 -1.80 -20.28
N LEU A 729 14.18 -2.86 -20.85
CA LEU A 729 12.86 -3.36 -20.50
C LEU A 729 12.83 -3.83 -19.04
N GLU A 730 13.81 -4.62 -18.60
CA GLU A 730 13.94 -5.08 -17.22
C GLU A 730 14.08 -3.91 -16.23
N THR A 731 14.93 -2.95 -16.55
CA THR A 731 15.08 -1.71 -15.76
C THR A 731 13.76 -0.94 -15.67
N THR A 732 13.01 -0.86 -16.78
CA THR A 732 11.70 -0.20 -16.82
C THR A 732 10.68 -0.96 -15.97
N LEU A 733 10.63 -2.29 -16.06
CA LEU A 733 9.74 -3.11 -15.25
C LEU A 733 10.04 -2.97 -13.74
N ASN A 734 11.32 -2.91 -13.36
CA ASN A 734 11.72 -2.69 -11.97
C ASN A 734 11.30 -1.32 -11.43
N ARG A 735 11.28 -0.29 -12.29
CA ARG A 735 10.73 1.04 -11.96
C ARG A 735 9.22 1.01 -11.74
N PHE A 736 8.48 0.27 -12.56
CA PHE A 736 7.03 0.09 -12.39
C PHE A 736 6.69 -0.61 -11.07
N ARG A 737 7.52 -1.57 -10.66
CA ARG A 737 7.32 -2.36 -9.43
C ARG A 737 7.87 -1.69 -8.17
N GLY A 738 8.72 -0.66 -8.31
CA GLY A 738 9.39 -0.02 -7.16
C GLY A 738 10.36 -0.96 -6.43
N ILE A 739 11.10 -1.80 -7.18
CA ILE A 739 12.03 -2.80 -6.61
C ILE A 739 13.49 -2.29 -6.66
N GLN A 740 13.75 -1.03 -7.01
CA GLN A 740 15.13 -0.51 -7.02
C GLN A 740 15.60 -0.15 -5.61
N SER A 741 16.81 -0.58 -5.25
CA SER A 741 17.41 -0.27 -3.96
C SER A 741 17.91 1.18 -3.93
N ASN A 742 17.27 2.02 -3.12
CA ASN A 742 17.78 3.33 -2.74
C ASN A 742 18.32 3.26 -1.30
N TRP A 743 19.61 2.94 -1.17
CA TRP A 743 20.22 2.66 0.13
C TRP A 743 20.15 3.83 1.11
N ARG A 744 20.23 5.08 0.64
CA ARG A 744 20.12 6.28 1.51
C ARG A 744 18.77 6.37 2.22
N ASN A 745 17.68 6.30 1.45
CA ASN A 745 16.33 6.38 2.02
C ASN A 745 16.00 5.15 2.87
N MET A 746 16.39 3.96 2.40
CA MET A 746 16.19 2.72 3.16
C MET A 746 16.94 2.73 4.49
N SER A 747 18.17 3.24 4.51
CA SER A 747 18.95 3.42 5.73
C SER A 747 18.27 4.34 6.73
N ILE A 748 17.79 5.52 6.29
CA ILE A 748 17.08 6.45 7.18
C ILE A 748 15.80 5.80 7.73
N THR A 749 15.02 5.10 6.90
CA THR A 749 13.84 4.36 7.36
C THR A 749 14.21 3.29 8.40
N GLN A 750 15.26 2.52 8.16
CA GLN A 750 15.74 1.52 9.12
C GLN A 750 16.18 2.16 10.44
N ILE A 751 16.94 3.26 10.38
CA ILE A 751 17.40 4.00 11.55
C ILE A 751 16.21 4.56 12.34
N ASN A 752 15.21 5.13 11.64
CA ASN A 752 13.97 5.59 12.27
C ASN A 752 13.25 4.46 13.01
N ASN A 753 13.09 3.30 12.37
CA ASN A 753 12.42 2.15 12.97
C ASN A 753 13.21 1.64 14.18
N PHE A 754 14.54 1.55 14.06
CA PHE A 754 15.42 1.17 15.17
C PHE A 754 15.23 2.10 16.38
N PHE A 755 15.34 3.42 16.20
CA PHE A 755 15.17 4.35 17.32
C PHE A 755 13.74 4.39 17.86
N TYR A 756 12.73 4.19 17.01
CA TYR A 756 11.34 4.08 17.46
C TYR A 756 11.15 2.85 18.37
N ASP A 757 11.61 1.68 17.91
CA ASP A 757 11.50 0.43 18.66
C ASP A 757 12.33 0.49 19.95
N SER A 758 13.54 1.06 19.91
CA SER A 758 14.44 1.16 21.04
C SER A 758 14.01 2.18 22.10
N ILE A 759 13.21 3.20 21.76
CA ILE A 759 12.79 4.26 22.71
C ILE A 759 11.32 4.10 23.15
N ILE A 760 10.43 3.72 22.23
CA ILE A 760 8.97 3.69 22.45
C ILE A 760 8.39 2.27 22.40
N GLY A 761 9.05 1.34 21.68
CA GLY A 761 8.53 0.00 21.42
C GLY A 761 8.33 -0.88 22.67
N GLU A 762 7.64 -2.01 22.49
CA GLU A 762 7.35 -2.97 23.57
C GLU A 762 8.60 -3.52 24.29
N LYS A 763 9.78 -3.42 23.65
CA LYS A 763 11.09 -3.79 24.18
C LYS A 763 12.05 -2.60 24.20
N ALA A 764 11.60 -1.42 24.60
CA ALA A 764 12.45 -0.23 24.67
C ALA A 764 13.73 -0.51 25.51
N THR A 765 14.89 -0.24 24.91
CA THR A 765 16.22 -0.45 25.50
C THR A 765 16.95 0.86 25.81
N LEU A 766 16.53 1.97 25.19
CA LEU A 766 17.12 3.29 25.35
C LEU A 766 16.30 4.18 26.28
N ASP A 767 16.99 5.03 27.04
CA ASP A 767 16.39 6.03 27.91
C ASP A 767 15.72 7.13 27.07
N ALA A 768 14.39 7.23 27.15
CA ALA A 768 13.61 8.23 26.41
C ALA A 768 13.94 9.70 26.76
N THR A 769 14.68 9.94 27.84
CA THR A 769 15.16 11.29 28.22
C THR A 769 16.47 11.69 27.53
N LYS A 770 17.17 10.72 26.92
CA LYS A 770 18.45 10.93 26.24
C LYS A 770 18.27 10.86 24.73
N THR A 771 18.66 11.91 24.03
CA THR A 771 18.57 11.96 22.56
C THR A 771 19.83 11.34 21.95
N PRO A 772 19.74 10.23 21.21
CA PRO A 772 20.88 9.63 20.53
C PRO A 772 21.49 10.55 19.47
N PHE A 773 22.79 10.42 19.24
CA PHE A 773 23.50 11.07 18.13
C PHE A 773 23.81 10.06 17.02
N LEU A 774 23.76 10.51 15.77
CA LEU A 774 24.09 9.73 14.58
C LEU A 774 25.19 10.42 13.78
N ILE A 775 26.35 9.80 13.69
CA ILE A 775 27.46 10.18 12.81
C ILE A 775 27.14 9.66 11.41
N THR A 776 27.17 10.55 10.41
CA THR A 776 26.85 10.17 9.01
C THR A 776 27.56 11.02 7.96
N ALA A 777 27.97 10.38 6.85
CA ALA A 777 28.39 11.05 5.62
C ALA A 777 27.21 11.61 4.81
N THR A 778 25.98 11.16 5.10
CA THR A 778 24.79 11.53 4.34
C THR A 778 24.48 13.02 4.52
N ASN A 779 24.01 13.69 3.46
CA ASN A 779 23.66 15.10 3.52
C ASN A 779 22.60 15.35 4.62
N PRO A 780 22.86 16.26 5.57
CA PRO A 780 21.96 16.50 6.70
C PRO A 780 20.54 16.91 6.30
N TYR A 781 20.40 17.76 5.28
CA TYR A 781 19.09 18.19 4.79
C TYR A 781 18.30 17.03 4.19
N TYR A 782 18.97 16.04 3.60
CA TYR A 782 18.31 14.85 3.09
C TYR A 782 17.82 13.96 4.23
N VAL A 783 18.63 13.76 5.28
CA VAL A 783 18.22 12.99 6.46
C VAL A 783 17.01 13.62 7.13
N ASP A 784 17.00 14.94 7.33
CA ASP A 784 15.89 15.67 7.93
C ASP A 784 14.58 15.54 7.13
N MET A 785 14.63 15.26 5.82
CA MET A 785 13.42 15.07 5.03
C MET A 785 12.64 13.82 5.39
N PHE A 786 13.33 12.80 5.91
CA PHE A 786 12.82 11.46 6.17
C PHE A 786 12.95 11.04 7.64
N SER A 787 13.73 11.75 8.46
CA SER A 787 13.91 11.46 9.88
C SER A 787 12.60 11.58 10.67
N ASN A 788 12.44 10.75 11.70
CA ASN A 788 11.35 10.83 12.67
C ASN A 788 11.63 11.82 13.83
N GLY A 789 12.81 12.47 13.85
CA GLY A 789 13.20 13.44 14.87
C GLY A 789 13.66 12.82 16.20
N MET A 790 13.89 11.51 16.26
CA MET A 790 14.29 10.80 17.48
C MET A 790 15.80 10.82 17.75
N TYR A 791 16.61 11.38 16.85
CA TYR A 791 18.07 11.42 16.95
C TYR A 791 18.63 12.72 16.35
N SER A 792 19.81 13.13 16.81
CA SER A 792 20.55 14.31 16.32
C SER A 792 21.72 13.91 15.42
N LEU A 793 22.12 14.76 14.48
CA LEU A 793 23.17 14.43 13.52
C LEU A 793 24.54 15.00 13.90
N LEU A 794 25.60 14.23 13.63
CA LEU A 794 27.00 14.65 13.69
C LEU A 794 27.69 14.41 12.33
N PRO A 795 28.60 15.29 11.88
CA PRO A 795 29.34 15.10 10.64
C PRO A 795 30.32 13.93 10.78
N LEU A 796 30.68 13.26 9.67
CA LEU A 796 31.67 12.17 9.66
C LEU A 796 33.11 12.69 9.54
N TYR A 797 33.33 13.76 8.77
CA TYR A 797 34.68 14.27 8.48
C TYR A 797 34.72 15.78 8.23
N GLN A 798 35.90 16.40 8.33
CA GLN A 798 36.03 17.87 8.37
C GLN A 798 35.78 18.58 7.04
N GLN A 799 36.03 17.91 5.91
CA GLN A 799 35.82 18.48 4.57
C GLN A 799 34.40 18.20 4.04
N GLN A 800 33.51 17.66 4.87
CA GLN A 800 32.12 17.41 4.49
C GLN A 800 31.42 18.73 4.12
N ARG A 801 30.49 18.68 3.17
CA ARG A 801 29.78 19.87 2.71
C ARG A 801 29.00 20.51 3.87
N HIS A 802 28.97 21.84 3.90
CA HIS A 802 28.38 22.67 4.97
C HIS A 802 29.23 22.80 6.26
N MET A 803 30.44 22.24 6.29
CA MET A 803 31.37 22.48 7.41
C MET A 803 31.90 23.92 7.47
N ASP A 804 31.79 24.70 6.38
CA ASP A 804 32.01 26.16 6.36
C ASP A 804 31.04 26.92 7.29
N ARG A 805 29.90 26.32 7.60
CA ARG A 805 28.82 26.86 8.45
C ARG A 805 28.34 25.79 9.43
N ALA A 806 29.29 25.13 10.09
CA ALA A 806 29.02 23.94 10.89
C ALA A 806 28.03 24.19 12.05
N SER A 807 28.10 25.35 12.70
CA SER A 807 27.18 25.71 13.79
C SER A 807 25.71 25.77 13.34
N GLU A 808 25.48 26.35 12.16
CA GLU A 808 24.14 26.57 11.60
C GLU A 808 23.52 25.27 11.06
N VAL A 809 24.37 24.36 10.57
CA VAL A 809 23.92 23.11 9.96
C VAL A 809 23.94 21.95 10.95
N TRP A 810 25.04 21.71 11.65
CA TRP A 810 25.22 20.55 12.52
C TRP A 810 24.88 20.82 13.99
N GLY A 811 24.74 22.09 14.38
CA GLY A 811 24.43 22.51 15.75
C GLY A 811 25.62 23.22 16.42
N GLU A 812 25.39 23.88 17.55
CA GLU A 812 26.44 24.61 18.28
C GLU A 812 27.40 23.65 19.02
N ASP A 813 28.50 23.28 18.37
CA ASP A 813 29.55 22.43 18.93
C ASP A 813 30.94 22.84 18.41
N ASN A 814 32.01 22.31 19.01
CA ASN A 814 33.37 22.49 18.51
C ASN A 814 33.75 21.40 17.50
N TYR A 815 33.83 21.78 16.23
CA TYR A 815 34.13 20.87 15.12
C TYR A 815 35.63 20.80 14.74
N SER A 816 36.53 21.43 15.50
CA SER A 816 37.96 21.44 15.19
C SER A 816 38.62 20.07 15.28
N ASN A 817 38.10 19.19 16.15
CA ASN A 817 38.49 17.79 16.26
C ASN A 817 37.22 16.95 16.50
N LEU A 818 36.85 16.15 15.50
CA LEU A 818 35.60 15.38 15.56
C LEU A 818 35.70 14.21 16.55
N ILE A 819 36.87 13.62 16.74
CA ILE A 819 37.07 12.52 17.70
C ILE A 819 36.83 13.00 19.13
N ASP A 820 37.38 14.17 19.50
CA ASP A 820 37.15 14.78 20.82
C ASP A 820 35.65 15.11 21.02
N LEU A 821 34.98 15.58 19.97
CA LEU A 821 33.54 15.84 19.98
C LEU A 821 32.73 14.56 20.21
N TYR A 822 33.05 13.46 19.51
CA TYR A 822 32.36 12.20 19.69
C TYR A 822 32.53 11.65 21.11
N ALA A 823 33.75 11.69 21.66
CA ALA A 823 34.01 11.29 23.03
C ALA A 823 33.22 12.14 24.04
N GLN A 824 33.15 13.46 23.81
CA GLN A 824 32.35 14.36 24.63
C GLN A 824 30.85 14.00 24.58
N LYS A 825 30.28 13.77 23.38
CA LYS A 825 28.86 13.43 23.23
C LYS A 825 28.53 12.07 23.84
N LEU A 826 29.38 11.08 23.63
CA LEU A 826 29.24 9.72 24.14
C LEU A 826 29.17 9.67 25.67
N SER A 827 29.84 10.59 26.37
CA SER A 827 29.75 10.71 27.84
C SER A 827 28.34 11.06 28.36
N THR A 828 27.48 11.64 27.50
CA THR A 828 26.15 12.13 27.89
C THR A 828 25.02 11.31 27.30
N ASN A 829 25.13 10.94 26.02
CA ASN A 829 24.09 10.29 25.23
C ASN A 829 24.70 9.19 24.35
N PRO A 830 23.92 8.16 23.99
CA PRO A 830 24.34 7.14 23.02
C PRO A 830 24.73 7.75 21.67
N VAL A 831 25.82 7.26 21.07
CA VAL A 831 26.31 7.72 19.77
C VAL A 831 26.36 6.54 18.80
N TYR A 832 25.81 6.72 17.62
CA TYR A 832 25.75 5.73 16.56
C TYR A 832 26.46 6.24 15.32
N LEU A 833 26.92 5.32 14.46
CA LEU A 833 27.61 5.57 13.21
C LEU A 833 26.94 4.78 12.09
N SER A 834 26.64 5.45 10.98
CA SER A 834 26.10 4.81 9.78
C SER A 834 27.20 4.62 8.73
N ASP A 835 27.23 3.44 8.09
CA ASP A 835 28.15 3.14 6.98
C ASP A 835 27.67 3.64 5.60
N VAL A 836 26.54 4.33 5.55
CA VAL A 836 25.96 4.79 4.29
C VAL A 836 26.68 6.03 3.76
N ASP A 837 26.89 6.05 2.44
CA ASP A 837 27.66 7.07 1.70
C ASP A 837 29.18 7.05 1.98
N ILE A 838 29.70 5.95 2.53
CA ILE A 838 31.15 5.69 2.61
C ILE A 838 31.66 5.17 1.25
N LEU A 839 31.81 6.10 0.29
CA LEU A 839 32.13 5.79 -1.10
C LEU A 839 33.49 6.32 -1.54
N SER A 840 33.94 7.44 -0.98
CA SER A 840 35.23 8.05 -1.31
C SER A 840 36.32 7.60 -0.35
N GLU A 841 37.58 7.79 -0.76
CA GLU A 841 38.74 7.53 0.09
C GLU A 841 38.69 8.35 1.38
N ASP A 842 38.34 9.64 1.31
CA ASP A 842 38.17 10.49 2.49
C ASP A 842 37.15 9.95 3.50
N THR A 843 35.99 9.47 3.02
CA THR A 843 34.94 8.90 3.89
C THR A 843 35.36 7.58 4.52
N LYS A 844 36.15 6.77 3.81
CA LYS A 844 36.70 5.51 4.33
C LYS A 844 37.72 5.78 5.41
N THR A 845 38.71 6.63 5.13
CA THR A 845 39.72 7.04 6.11
C THR A 845 39.10 7.63 7.37
N ALA A 846 38.04 8.43 7.23
CA ALA A 846 37.33 8.99 8.38
C ALA A 846 36.59 7.93 9.21
N PHE A 847 35.97 6.94 8.55
CA PHE A 847 35.34 5.82 9.23
C PHE A 847 36.38 4.96 9.97
N ASP A 848 37.50 4.65 9.30
CA ASP A 848 38.61 3.88 9.87
C ASP A 848 39.20 4.60 11.09
N HIS A 849 39.39 5.93 11.02
CA HIS A 849 39.84 6.72 12.17
C HIS A 849 38.87 6.65 13.38
N ILE A 850 37.56 6.55 13.15
CA ILE A 850 36.57 6.38 14.23
C ILE A 850 36.65 4.95 14.79
N HIS A 851 36.76 3.96 13.91
CA HIS A 851 36.92 2.56 14.29
C HIS A 851 38.20 2.32 15.12
N ASP A 852 39.31 3.01 14.79
CA ASP A 852 40.56 2.97 15.54
C ASP A 852 40.43 3.65 16.91
N ALA A 853 39.66 4.74 17.01
CA ALA A 853 39.55 5.55 18.22
C ALA A 853 38.50 5.04 19.22
N PHE A 854 37.50 4.28 18.78
CA PHE A 854 36.36 3.82 19.60
C PHE A 854 36.02 2.36 19.32
N ASP A 855 35.46 1.66 20.30
CA ASP A 855 34.89 0.33 20.06
C ASP A 855 33.56 0.47 19.32
N LEU A 856 33.38 -0.33 18.27
CA LEU A 856 32.15 -0.36 17.49
C LEU A 856 31.41 -1.68 17.73
N SER A 857 30.09 -1.58 17.87
CA SER A 857 29.20 -2.74 17.84
C SER A 857 28.07 -2.51 16.84
N VAL A 858 27.80 -3.47 15.98
CA VAL A 858 26.63 -3.49 15.11
C VAL A 858 25.36 -3.53 15.96
N SER A 859 24.47 -2.57 15.75
CA SER A 859 23.13 -2.53 16.36
C SER A 859 22.04 -3.01 15.40
N ARG A 860 22.19 -2.75 14.09
CA ARG A 860 21.22 -3.16 13.08
C ARG A 860 21.87 -3.38 11.72
N ILE A 861 21.51 -4.47 11.07
CA ILE A 861 21.90 -4.78 9.69
C ILE A 861 20.72 -4.50 8.76
N GLY A 862 20.95 -3.85 7.62
CA GLY A 862 19.96 -3.82 6.57
C GLY A 862 20.50 -3.44 5.19
N CYS A 863 19.58 -3.18 4.27
CA CYS A 863 19.86 -2.95 2.84
C CYS A 863 20.71 -4.04 2.16
N ASN A 864 20.59 -5.31 2.57
CA ASN A 864 21.50 -6.39 2.16
C ASN A 864 22.97 -6.09 2.50
N TYR A 865 23.24 -5.70 3.76
CA TYR A 865 24.59 -5.38 4.26
C TYR A 865 25.22 -4.11 3.68
N HIS A 866 24.39 -3.18 3.20
CA HIS A 866 24.83 -1.88 2.66
C HIS A 866 24.35 -0.68 3.48
N CYS A 867 23.69 -0.92 4.62
CA CYS A 867 23.31 0.12 5.57
C CYS A 867 23.35 -0.40 7.01
N ILE A 868 24.55 -0.72 7.48
CA ILE A 868 24.81 -1.17 8.85
C ILE A 868 24.85 0.06 9.78
N LEU A 869 24.16 -0.07 10.91
CA LEU A 869 24.20 0.90 12.00
C LEU A 869 25.07 0.35 13.12
N TYR A 870 26.10 1.11 13.48
CA TYR A 870 27.02 0.81 14.57
C TYR A 870 26.72 1.71 15.78
N GLU A 871 26.96 1.22 16.98
CA GLU A 871 27.01 1.97 18.23
C GLU A 871 28.46 2.14 18.65
N LEU A 872 28.81 3.36 19.04
CA LEU A 872 30.13 3.72 19.56
C LEU A 872 30.17 3.47 21.06
N HIS A 873 31.24 2.82 21.51
CA HIS A 873 31.56 2.60 22.90
C HIS A 873 32.95 3.16 23.23
N PRO A 874 33.20 3.60 24.47
CA PRO A 874 34.56 3.82 24.94
C PRO A 874 35.37 2.53 24.79
N GLU A 875 36.69 2.63 24.70
CA GLU A 875 37.55 1.44 24.64
C GLU A 875 37.30 0.55 25.88
N THR A 876 36.75 -0.64 25.62
CA THR A 876 36.37 -1.64 26.60
C THR A 876 37.28 -2.85 26.47
N LYS A 877 37.47 -3.57 27.57
CA LYS A 877 38.16 -4.86 27.49
C LYS A 877 37.23 -5.86 26.81
N PRO A 878 37.71 -6.65 25.82
CA PRO A 878 36.90 -7.70 25.22
C PRO A 878 36.32 -8.62 26.29
N GLU A 879 35.01 -8.83 26.25
CA GLU A 879 34.33 -9.81 27.11
C GLU A 879 34.12 -11.11 26.35
N SER A 880 34.40 -12.23 27.01
CA SER A 880 34.24 -13.58 26.48
C SER A 880 32.85 -14.11 26.80
N THR A 881 32.13 -14.58 25.78
CA THR A 881 30.74 -15.06 25.85
C THR A 881 30.67 -16.57 25.59
N GLN A 882 31.32 -17.37 26.44
CA GLN A 882 31.49 -18.81 26.20
C GLN A 882 30.18 -19.63 26.02
N PRO A 883 30.18 -20.68 25.16
CA PRO A 883 29.06 -21.62 25.04
C PRO A 883 28.74 -22.33 26.35
N THR A 884 27.47 -22.66 26.56
CA THR A 884 27.05 -23.42 27.74
C THR A 884 27.50 -24.87 27.59
N SER A 885 28.17 -25.43 28.60
CA SER A 885 28.58 -26.84 28.61
C SER A 885 27.39 -27.77 28.83
N ILE A 886 27.29 -28.89 28.10
CA ILE A 886 26.19 -29.87 28.24
C ILE A 886 26.18 -30.51 29.64
N ASP A 887 27.36 -30.68 30.25
CA ASP A 887 27.52 -31.28 31.57
C ASP A 887 27.29 -30.29 32.73
N GLY A 888 26.97 -29.02 32.42
CA GLY A 888 26.76 -27.97 33.41
C GLY A 888 28.04 -27.46 34.08
N GLN A 889 29.22 -27.88 33.64
CA GLN A 889 30.48 -27.34 34.15
C GLN A 889 30.81 -25.99 33.53
N THR A 890 31.28 -25.05 34.35
CA THR A 890 31.72 -23.71 33.95
C THR A 890 33.18 -23.53 34.34
N GLN A 891 34.10 -24.07 33.53
CA GLN A 891 35.50 -23.68 33.58
C GLN A 891 35.69 -22.37 32.79
N LEU A 892 36.49 -21.43 33.29
CA LEU A 892 36.89 -20.24 32.54
C LEU A 892 37.97 -20.61 31.52
N LEU A 893 37.55 -20.79 30.27
CA LEU A 893 38.43 -21.19 29.17
C LEU A 893 39.44 -20.10 28.76
N GLU A 894 39.22 -18.85 29.17
CA GLU A 894 40.18 -17.75 29.02
C GLU A 894 41.50 -18.00 29.77
N THR A 895 41.50 -18.86 30.78
CA THR A 895 42.64 -19.11 31.67
C THR A 895 43.40 -20.40 31.35
N LEU A 896 43.18 -20.97 30.17
CA LEU A 896 43.86 -22.19 29.74
C LEU A 896 45.38 -21.98 29.66
N PRO A 897 46.18 -23.01 29.99
CA PRO A 897 47.64 -22.97 29.83
C PRO A 897 48.03 -22.89 28.34
N GLU A 898 49.22 -22.38 28.04
CA GLU A 898 49.66 -22.17 26.63
C GLU A 898 49.76 -23.44 25.79
N ASP A 899 49.88 -24.61 26.42
CA ASP A 899 50.07 -25.93 25.81
C ASP A 899 48.81 -26.83 25.83
N TYR A 900 47.62 -26.24 25.84
CA TYR A 900 46.37 -26.99 25.83
C TYR A 900 46.09 -27.71 24.49
N SER A 901 45.27 -28.77 24.56
CA SER A 901 44.72 -29.47 23.39
C SER A 901 43.20 -29.49 23.47
N PHE A 902 42.51 -29.64 22.34
CA PHE A 902 41.07 -29.82 22.32
C PHE A 902 40.63 -30.85 21.28
N SER A 903 39.51 -31.51 21.53
CA SER A 903 38.94 -32.49 20.61
C SER A 903 37.64 -31.96 20.01
N VAL A 904 37.37 -32.27 18.75
CA VAL A 904 36.09 -31.98 18.09
C VAL A 904 35.43 -33.29 17.71
N VAL A 905 34.20 -33.46 18.19
CA VAL A 905 33.35 -34.61 17.91
C VAL A 905 32.08 -34.14 17.22
N SER A 906 31.88 -34.56 15.97
CA SER A 906 30.69 -34.20 15.21
C SER A 906 29.71 -35.36 15.13
N THR A 907 28.47 -35.10 15.54
CA THR A 907 27.35 -36.03 15.54
C THR A 907 26.31 -35.58 14.52
N ARG A 908 26.00 -36.44 13.55
CA ARG A 908 25.01 -36.17 12.50
C ARG A 908 23.87 -37.17 12.59
N PHE A 909 22.64 -36.67 12.58
CA PHE A 909 21.43 -37.49 12.43
C PHE A 909 20.86 -37.31 11.02
N ASP A 910 20.70 -38.41 10.29
CA ASP A 910 20.09 -38.39 8.95
C ASP A 910 18.78 -39.22 8.99
N PRO A 911 17.59 -38.59 8.96
CA PRO A 911 16.33 -39.33 9.01
C PRO A 911 16.03 -40.12 7.73
N GLU A 912 16.71 -39.83 6.60
CA GLU A 912 16.52 -40.53 5.32
C GLU A 912 17.49 -41.71 5.16
N VAL A 913 18.63 -41.69 5.85
CA VAL A 913 19.58 -42.81 5.89
C VAL A 913 19.34 -43.63 7.15
N ASN A 914 18.98 -44.90 6.99
CA ASN A 914 18.64 -45.83 8.07
C ASN A 914 19.89 -46.28 8.87
N ILE A 915 20.69 -45.34 9.37
CA ILE A 915 21.87 -45.58 10.22
C ILE A 915 21.36 -45.85 11.65
N PRO A 916 21.84 -46.90 12.35
CA PRO A 916 21.48 -47.12 13.73
C PRO A 916 21.88 -45.92 14.59
N LEU A 917 20.89 -45.31 15.24
CA LEU A 917 21.12 -44.29 16.27
C LEU A 917 22.11 -44.85 17.32
N MET A 918 23.20 -44.11 17.59
CA MET A 918 24.05 -44.44 18.74
C MET A 918 23.20 -44.37 20.01
N SER A 919 23.34 -45.37 20.87
CA SER A 919 22.77 -45.30 22.21
C SER A 919 23.44 -44.14 22.98
N LEU A 920 22.73 -43.54 23.94
CA LEU A 920 23.30 -42.53 24.85
C LEU A 920 24.61 -43.04 25.51
N GLN A 921 24.68 -44.33 25.84
CA GLN A 921 25.87 -44.96 26.40
C GLN A 921 27.06 -44.95 25.43
N SER A 922 26.79 -45.20 24.14
CA SER A 922 27.80 -45.18 23.07
C SER A 922 28.31 -43.76 22.83
N LEU A 923 27.43 -42.76 22.78
CA LEU A 923 27.81 -41.35 22.67
C LEU A 923 28.69 -40.90 23.85
N VAL A 924 28.31 -41.26 25.08
CA VAL A 924 29.08 -40.96 26.29
C VAL A 924 30.47 -41.61 26.25
N SER A 925 30.60 -42.82 25.70
CA SER A 925 31.90 -43.47 25.54
C SER A 925 32.82 -42.72 24.57
N VAL A 926 32.27 -42.20 23.46
CA VAL A 926 33.00 -41.38 22.48
C VAL A 926 33.44 -40.07 23.12
N TYR A 927 32.51 -39.37 23.78
CA TYR A 927 32.81 -38.10 24.44
C TYR A 927 33.84 -38.28 25.57
N SER A 928 33.76 -39.37 26.34
CA SER A 928 34.73 -39.66 27.40
C SER A 928 36.13 -39.96 26.84
N ALA A 929 36.22 -40.69 25.72
CA ALA A 929 37.51 -40.95 25.07
C ALA A 929 38.13 -39.68 24.47
N ALA A 930 37.33 -38.86 23.79
CA ALA A 930 37.78 -37.58 23.22
C ALA A 930 38.23 -36.59 24.32
N ASN A 931 37.55 -36.60 25.46
CA ASN A 931 37.83 -35.72 26.59
C ASN A 931 39.08 -36.15 27.38
N LYS A 932 39.39 -37.46 27.47
CA LYS A 932 40.62 -37.95 28.13
C LYS A 932 41.92 -37.45 27.49
N GLN A 933 41.86 -37.02 26.23
CA GLN A 933 43.02 -36.57 25.46
C GLN A 933 43.11 -35.04 25.38
N ALA A 934 42.13 -34.30 25.90
CA ALA A 934 41.93 -32.89 25.64
C ALA A 934 41.63 -32.06 26.90
N SER A 935 41.99 -30.78 26.87
CA SER A 935 41.62 -29.80 27.90
C SER A 935 40.14 -29.40 27.85
N PHE A 936 39.50 -29.53 26.68
CA PHE A 936 38.05 -29.45 26.51
C PHE A 936 37.64 -30.18 25.23
N THR A 937 36.36 -30.55 25.12
CA THR A 937 35.81 -31.19 23.91
C THR A 937 34.69 -30.34 23.32
N ILE A 938 34.74 -30.08 22.02
CA ILE A 938 33.67 -29.44 21.25
C ILE A 938 32.80 -30.54 20.62
N VAL A 939 31.50 -30.48 20.88
CA VAL A 939 30.51 -31.34 20.26
C VAL A 939 29.67 -30.53 19.29
N THR A 940 29.61 -30.95 18.03
CA THR A 940 28.82 -30.28 16.99
C THR A 940 27.67 -31.19 16.53
N GLY A 941 26.42 -30.72 16.66
CA GLY A 941 25.25 -31.27 15.97
C GLY A 941 24.52 -32.46 16.57
N ASP A 942 23.22 -32.54 16.28
CA ASP A 942 22.28 -33.66 16.38
C ASP A 942 22.54 -34.76 17.43
N VAL A 943 22.79 -34.35 18.67
CA VAL A 943 23.03 -35.24 19.81
C VAL A 943 21.74 -35.94 20.25
N LEU A 944 20.57 -35.26 20.17
CA LEU A 944 19.27 -35.82 20.58
C LEU A 944 18.23 -35.73 19.45
N THR A 945 17.45 -36.80 19.26
CA THR A 945 16.47 -36.92 18.16
C THR A 945 15.03 -36.56 18.53
N LYS A 946 14.75 -36.31 19.81
CA LYS A 946 13.41 -35.94 20.31
C LYS A 946 13.51 -34.87 21.37
N TYR A 947 12.48 -34.03 21.46
CA TYR A 947 12.33 -33.05 22.53
C TYR A 947 12.05 -33.75 23.85
N ASP A 948 13.10 -34.03 24.62
CA ASP A 948 13.00 -34.69 25.92
C ASP A 948 14.05 -34.16 26.90
N GLN A 949 13.61 -33.32 27.84
CA GLN A 949 14.44 -32.79 28.95
C GLN A 949 15.13 -33.90 29.74
N SER A 950 14.50 -35.07 29.85
CA SER A 950 15.04 -36.17 30.63
C SER A 950 16.26 -36.80 29.95
N GLN A 951 16.37 -36.75 28.62
CA GLN A 951 17.50 -37.30 27.88
C GLN A 951 18.76 -36.43 27.97
N LEU A 952 18.61 -35.09 28.04
CA LEU A 952 19.74 -34.19 28.27
C LEU A 952 20.30 -34.37 29.69
N ALA A 953 19.42 -34.41 30.69
CA ALA A 953 19.81 -34.69 32.07
C ALA A 953 20.45 -36.08 32.20
N ALA A 954 19.93 -37.09 31.48
CA ALA A 954 20.52 -38.41 31.41
C ALA A 954 21.89 -38.42 30.72
N LEU A 955 22.06 -37.69 29.62
CA LEU A 955 23.35 -37.56 28.92
C LEU A 955 24.41 -36.92 29.83
N SER A 956 24.06 -35.79 30.45
CA SER A 956 24.92 -35.11 31.42
C SER A 956 25.26 -36.03 32.59
N SER A 957 24.26 -36.69 33.20
CA SER A 957 24.46 -37.63 34.31
C SER A 957 25.33 -38.84 33.95
N LEU A 958 25.10 -39.46 32.78
CA LEU A 958 25.89 -40.59 32.30
C LEU A 958 27.33 -40.16 32.00
N TYR A 959 27.52 -38.95 31.45
CA TYR A 959 28.82 -38.39 31.18
C TYR A 959 29.61 -38.11 32.46
N THR A 960 29.02 -37.43 33.44
CA THR A 960 29.64 -37.19 34.75
C THR A 960 29.98 -38.51 35.46
N ALA A 961 29.16 -39.55 35.29
CA ALA A 961 29.42 -40.88 35.86
C ALA A 961 30.68 -41.56 35.28
N THR A 962 31.21 -41.11 34.14
CA THR A 962 32.48 -41.62 33.59
C THR A 962 33.72 -41.09 34.32
N GLY A 963 33.56 -40.10 35.21
CA GLY A 963 34.66 -39.42 35.90
C GLY A 963 35.41 -38.41 35.03
N ALA A 964 34.89 -38.04 33.85
CA ALA A 964 35.42 -36.95 33.04
C ALA A 964 35.22 -35.60 33.75
N THR A 965 36.26 -34.76 33.76
CA THR A 965 36.28 -33.48 34.49
C THR A 965 36.45 -32.25 33.60
N GLN A 966 36.64 -32.42 32.28
CA GLN A 966 36.86 -31.32 31.37
C GLN A 966 35.55 -30.92 30.66
N PRO A 967 35.35 -29.64 30.34
CA PRO A 967 34.09 -29.13 29.81
C PRO A 967 33.78 -29.67 28.40
N LEU A 968 32.49 -29.85 28.14
CA LEU A 968 31.95 -30.31 26.88
C LEU A 968 31.14 -29.18 26.21
N LEU A 969 31.83 -28.38 25.40
CA LEU A 969 31.27 -27.25 24.68
C LEU A 969 30.36 -27.73 23.55
N PHE A 970 29.22 -27.09 23.39
CA PHE A 970 28.20 -27.58 22.48
C PHE A 970 27.81 -26.55 21.42
N SER A 971 27.85 -26.99 20.16
CA SER A 971 27.33 -26.28 18.99
C SER A 971 26.09 -27.03 18.46
N PRO A 972 24.87 -26.53 18.69
CA PRO A 972 23.63 -27.23 18.34
C PRO A 972 23.46 -27.47 16.83
N GLY A 973 22.87 -28.61 16.48
CA GLY A 973 22.46 -28.93 15.12
C GLY A 973 21.06 -28.42 14.76
N ASN A 974 20.66 -28.65 13.50
CA ASN A 974 19.33 -28.29 13.00
C ASN A 974 18.23 -29.28 13.44
N PHE A 975 18.59 -30.50 13.83
CA PHE A 975 17.65 -31.50 14.34
C PHE A 975 17.67 -31.67 15.86
N ASP A 976 18.56 -30.96 16.58
CA ASP A 976 18.59 -30.97 18.04
C ASP A 976 17.36 -30.28 18.64
N LEU A 977 16.47 -31.07 19.22
CA LEU A 977 15.25 -30.62 19.90
C LEU A 977 15.49 -30.44 21.42
N LEU A 978 16.64 -29.92 21.81
CA LEU A 978 16.96 -29.65 23.22
C LEU A 978 15.99 -28.64 23.85
N PRO A 979 15.81 -28.70 25.18
CA PRO A 979 14.57 -28.29 25.78
C PRO A 979 14.57 -26.80 26.11
N LYS A 980 13.81 -26.05 25.31
CA LYS A 980 14.06 -24.64 25.03
C LYS A 980 15.42 -24.54 24.35
N LYS A 981 15.41 -24.22 23.04
CA LYS A 981 16.34 -23.18 22.63
C LYS A 981 16.05 -22.04 23.61
N GLU A 982 16.86 -21.88 24.66
CA GLU A 982 16.98 -20.58 25.29
C GLU A 982 17.21 -19.55 24.16
N PRO A 983 17.15 -18.24 24.41
CA PRO A 983 17.76 -17.28 23.49
C PRO A 983 19.28 -17.50 23.28
N VAL A 984 19.80 -18.73 23.33
CA VAL A 984 21.03 -19.24 22.68
C VAL A 984 20.84 -19.29 21.16
N ALA A 985 20.02 -18.38 20.62
CA ALA A 985 19.97 -17.97 19.23
C ALA A 985 20.94 -16.81 19.00
N VAL A 986 22.15 -16.89 19.58
CA VAL A 986 23.19 -15.87 19.52
C VAL A 986 24.50 -16.59 19.21
N ALA A 987 25.25 -16.11 18.21
CA ALA A 987 26.60 -16.58 18.02
C ALA A 987 27.42 -16.24 19.27
N LYS A 988 28.22 -17.20 19.73
CA LYS A 988 29.00 -17.06 20.96
C LYS A 988 30.46 -17.09 20.61
N SER A 989 31.26 -16.27 21.28
CA SER A 989 32.71 -16.28 21.08
C SER A 989 33.45 -16.22 22.39
N PHE A 990 34.55 -16.94 22.49
CA PHE A 990 35.50 -16.80 23.58
C PHE A 990 36.91 -16.81 23.00
N PHE A 991 37.86 -16.34 23.78
CA PHE A 991 39.26 -16.30 23.36
C PHE A 991 40.17 -16.70 24.52
N THR A 992 41.38 -17.09 24.15
CA THR A 992 42.50 -17.36 25.04
C THR A 992 43.58 -16.31 24.78
N ASN A 993 44.84 -16.56 25.18
CA ASN A 993 45.93 -15.63 24.90
C ASN A 993 46.26 -15.50 23.40
N SER A 994 46.09 -16.57 22.61
CA SER A 994 46.49 -16.62 21.20
C SER A 994 45.40 -17.11 20.24
N GLU A 995 44.31 -17.67 20.75
CA GLU A 995 43.25 -18.29 19.95
C GLU A 995 41.89 -17.63 20.20
N PHE A 996 41.10 -17.45 19.14
CA PHE A 996 39.72 -16.97 19.19
C PHE A 996 38.77 -18.04 18.66
N PHE A 997 37.71 -18.36 19.39
CA PHE A 997 36.71 -19.36 19.00
C PHE A 997 35.36 -18.70 18.76
N LEU A 998 34.80 -18.89 17.57
CA LEU A 998 33.49 -18.37 17.15
C LEU A 998 32.51 -19.52 16.88
N PHE A 999 31.45 -19.61 17.66
CA PHE A 999 30.41 -20.64 17.54
C PHE A 999 29.20 -20.09 16.78
N ILE A 1000 28.92 -20.68 15.62
CA ILE A 1000 27.81 -20.30 14.74
C ILE A 1000 26.73 -21.38 14.81
N THR A 1001 25.58 -21.01 15.38
CA THR A 1001 24.45 -21.92 15.61
C THR A 1001 23.27 -21.52 14.70
N PRO A 1002 22.96 -22.25 13.62
CA PRO A 1002 21.83 -21.90 12.76
C PRO A 1002 20.46 -22.15 13.43
N GLN A 1003 19.40 -21.53 12.91
CA GLN A 1003 18.02 -21.81 13.29
C GLN A 1003 17.59 -23.23 12.87
N SER A 1004 16.40 -23.67 13.31
CA SER A 1004 15.90 -25.02 13.02
C SER A 1004 15.69 -25.30 11.53
N ASP A 1005 15.59 -24.25 10.70
CA ASP A 1005 15.49 -24.35 9.25
C ASP A 1005 16.83 -24.18 8.53
N GLY A 1006 17.94 -24.13 9.28
CA GLY A 1006 19.31 -23.94 8.79
C GLY A 1006 19.73 -22.49 8.57
N VAL A 1007 18.86 -21.51 8.82
CA VAL A 1007 19.14 -20.08 8.53
C VAL A 1007 19.79 -19.37 9.72
N ILE A 1008 20.77 -18.51 9.46
CA ILE A 1008 21.30 -17.58 10.48
C ILE A 1008 20.35 -16.39 10.61
N GLY A 1009 19.71 -16.25 11.77
CA GLY A 1009 18.75 -15.17 12.06
C GLY A 1009 19.39 -13.78 12.11
N GLU A 1010 18.60 -12.71 12.00
CA GLU A 1010 19.10 -11.32 12.00
C GLU A 1010 19.90 -11.00 13.28
N ASP A 1011 19.39 -11.36 14.46
CA ASP A 1011 20.09 -11.17 15.74
C ASP A 1011 21.43 -11.95 15.79
N GLN A 1012 21.47 -13.15 15.20
CA GLN A 1012 22.70 -13.94 15.10
C GLN A 1012 23.72 -13.31 14.16
N GLN A 1013 23.27 -12.70 13.06
CA GLN A 1013 24.15 -12.01 12.12
C GLN A 1013 24.82 -10.81 12.80
N VAL A 1014 24.06 -10.03 13.57
CA VAL A 1014 24.57 -8.90 14.35
C VAL A 1014 25.68 -9.35 15.29
N GLU A 1015 25.45 -10.42 16.05
CA GLU A 1015 26.40 -10.96 17.02
C GLU A 1015 27.67 -11.52 16.38
N ILE A 1016 27.54 -12.18 15.22
CA ILE A 1016 28.71 -12.64 14.44
C ILE A 1016 29.56 -11.46 14.01
N LEU A 1017 28.95 -10.40 13.47
CA LEU A 1017 29.70 -9.20 13.06
C LEU A 1017 30.36 -8.51 14.26
N ASN A 1018 29.70 -8.47 15.42
CA ASN A 1018 30.29 -7.94 16.67
C ASN A 1018 31.51 -8.74 17.14
N ALA A 1019 31.46 -10.07 17.04
CA ALA A 1019 32.59 -10.91 17.35
C ALA A 1019 33.78 -10.66 16.41
N LEU A 1020 33.52 -10.39 15.12
CA LEU A 1020 34.57 -10.04 14.15
C LEU A 1020 35.21 -8.67 14.44
N LEU A 1021 34.39 -7.65 14.76
CA LEU A 1021 34.90 -6.34 15.18
C LEU A 1021 35.76 -6.43 16.45
N THR A 1022 35.39 -7.31 17.37
CA THR A 1022 36.19 -7.59 18.58
C THR A 1022 37.52 -8.24 18.21
N LEU A 1023 37.51 -9.24 17.32
CA LEU A 1023 38.70 -9.95 16.86
C LEU A 1023 39.70 -9.03 16.14
N GLU A 1024 39.22 -8.06 15.36
CA GLU A 1024 40.06 -7.07 14.67
C GLU A 1024 40.95 -6.28 15.65
N LYS A 1025 40.43 -5.97 16.85
CA LYS A 1025 41.16 -5.25 17.90
C LYS A 1025 42.10 -6.12 18.73
N MET A 1026 42.26 -7.40 18.38
CA MET A 1026 43.07 -8.35 19.13
C MET A 1026 44.31 -8.80 18.33
N PRO A 1027 45.41 -8.00 18.30
CA PRO A 1027 46.62 -8.32 17.53
C PRO A 1027 47.39 -9.55 18.06
N ASN A 1028 47.16 -9.91 19.33
CA ASN A 1028 47.76 -11.07 19.98
C ASN A 1028 47.17 -12.40 19.49
N ILE A 1029 45.94 -12.39 18.96
CA ILE A 1029 45.31 -13.58 18.40
C ILE A 1029 45.96 -13.92 17.06
N LYS A 1030 46.49 -15.14 16.97
CA LYS A 1030 47.13 -15.70 15.78
C LYS A 1030 46.30 -16.78 15.10
N THR A 1031 45.42 -17.46 15.82
CA THR A 1031 44.57 -18.51 15.25
C THR A 1031 43.10 -18.29 15.60
N VAL A 1032 42.21 -18.49 14.63
CA VAL A 1032 40.76 -18.32 14.77
C VAL A 1032 40.07 -19.63 14.42
N PHE A 1033 39.26 -20.16 15.33
CA PHE A 1033 38.45 -21.35 15.11
C PHE A 1033 36.98 -20.97 14.93
N VAL A 1034 36.43 -21.19 13.74
CA VAL A 1034 35.01 -20.98 13.45
C VAL A 1034 34.29 -22.33 13.47
N VAL A 1035 33.43 -22.53 14.46
CA VAL A 1035 32.75 -23.80 14.73
C VAL A 1035 31.28 -23.71 14.34
N SER A 1036 30.79 -24.61 13.50
CA SER A 1036 29.37 -24.74 13.19
C SER A 1036 28.98 -26.19 12.96
N ASN A 1037 27.73 -26.58 13.24
CA ASN A 1037 27.24 -27.88 12.79
C ASN A 1037 27.15 -27.95 11.26
N GLN A 1038 26.56 -26.92 10.63
CA GLN A 1038 26.30 -26.94 9.18
C GLN A 1038 27.43 -26.33 8.36
N ALA A 1039 27.68 -26.95 7.20
CA ALA A 1039 28.74 -26.56 6.26
C ALA A 1039 28.21 -26.06 4.90
N ASN A 1040 26.90 -25.83 4.78
CA ASN A 1040 26.23 -25.58 3.49
C ASN A 1040 26.73 -24.32 2.76
N TRP A 1041 27.35 -23.39 3.49
CA TRP A 1041 27.97 -22.16 3.01
C TRP A 1041 29.38 -22.34 2.41
N ILE A 1042 30.00 -23.53 2.49
CA ILE A 1042 31.30 -23.84 1.84
C ILE A 1042 31.11 -24.08 0.32
N GLY A 1043 30.31 -23.24 -0.35
CA GLY A 1043 29.81 -23.48 -1.72
C GLY A 1043 30.89 -23.83 -2.77
N TYR A 1044 30.49 -24.58 -3.80
CA TYR A 1044 31.28 -24.83 -5.01
C TYR A 1044 31.52 -23.53 -5.78
N SER A 1045 32.70 -22.91 -5.63
CA SER A 1045 33.20 -21.96 -6.62
C SER A 1045 34.19 -22.65 -7.55
N ALA A 1046 34.29 -22.19 -8.80
CA ALA A 1046 35.01 -22.84 -9.90
C ALA A 1046 36.54 -22.99 -9.72
N GLU A 1047 37.08 -22.57 -8.57
CA GLU A 1047 38.48 -22.77 -8.16
C GLU A 1047 38.66 -23.92 -7.15
N LEU A 1048 37.58 -24.61 -6.76
CA LEU A 1048 37.58 -25.78 -5.88
C LEU A 1048 37.46 -27.11 -6.65
N GLN A 1049 38.24 -27.31 -7.71
CA GLN A 1049 38.11 -28.46 -8.64
C GLN A 1049 38.28 -29.86 -8.00
N ASP A 1050 38.78 -29.98 -6.76
CA ASP A 1050 38.90 -31.27 -6.06
C ASP A 1050 37.72 -31.61 -5.10
N LEU A 1051 36.60 -30.86 -5.10
CA LEU A 1051 35.41 -31.22 -4.30
C LEU A 1051 34.43 -32.18 -5.02
N SER A 1052 34.80 -32.77 -6.16
CA SER A 1052 33.86 -33.57 -6.97
C SER A 1052 33.35 -34.87 -6.33
N GLU A 1053 33.90 -35.28 -5.18
CA GLU A 1053 33.51 -36.50 -4.46
C GLU A 1053 32.67 -36.25 -3.18
N ILE A 1054 32.39 -34.99 -2.81
CA ILE A 1054 31.58 -34.66 -1.63
C ILE A 1054 30.16 -34.30 -2.07
N SER A 1055 29.19 -35.20 -1.86
CA SER A 1055 27.78 -34.90 -2.15
C SER A 1055 27.15 -34.11 -1.02
N VAL A 1056 27.10 -32.77 -1.14
CA VAL A 1056 26.11 -32.00 -0.38
C VAL A 1056 24.77 -32.21 -1.10
N SER A 1057 23.83 -32.94 -0.49
CA SER A 1057 22.55 -33.31 -1.12
C SER A 1057 21.60 -32.14 -1.40
N HIS A 1058 22.06 -30.90 -1.21
CA HIS A 1058 21.26 -29.70 -1.36
C HIS A 1058 22.05 -28.64 -2.14
N SER A 1059 21.52 -28.21 -3.30
CA SER A 1059 21.87 -26.93 -3.91
C SER A 1059 21.85 -25.86 -2.81
N PRO A 1060 22.85 -24.95 -2.72
CA PRO A 1060 22.72 -23.79 -1.86
C PRO A 1060 21.41 -23.10 -2.25
N LYS A 1061 20.39 -23.24 -1.40
CA LYS A 1061 19.19 -22.42 -1.51
C LYS A 1061 19.64 -21.00 -1.20
N SER A 1062 18.81 -20.01 -1.51
CA SER A 1062 19.07 -18.58 -1.32
C SER A 1062 19.31 -18.11 0.14
N LYS A 1063 19.74 -19.01 1.04
CA LYS A 1063 19.68 -18.91 2.50
C LYS A 1063 21.05 -18.82 3.20
N ASP A 1064 22.18 -18.98 2.48
CA ASP A 1064 23.56 -18.97 3.03
C ASP A 1064 24.40 -17.73 2.61
N ILE A 1065 23.76 -16.69 2.09
CA ILE A 1065 24.44 -15.51 1.51
C ILE A 1065 25.26 -14.74 2.56
N PHE A 1066 24.83 -14.70 3.82
CA PHE A 1066 25.52 -13.96 4.89
C PHE A 1066 26.97 -14.41 5.09
N MET A 1067 27.20 -15.72 5.28
CA MET A 1067 28.53 -16.27 5.53
C MET A 1067 29.48 -16.01 4.36
N ILE A 1068 29.00 -16.21 3.14
CA ILE A 1068 29.78 -16.05 1.91
C ILE A 1068 30.08 -14.57 1.61
N SER A 1069 29.12 -13.67 1.88
CA SER A 1069 29.24 -12.26 1.50
C SER A 1069 29.83 -11.36 2.58
N GLN A 1070 29.72 -11.73 3.86
CA GLN A 1070 30.13 -10.88 4.99
C GLN A 1070 31.25 -11.51 5.82
N VAL A 1071 31.06 -12.74 6.29
CA VAL A 1071 31.96 -13.35 7.30
C VAL A 1071 33.28 -13.84 6.70
N ILE A 1072 33.21 -14.68 5.66
CA ILE A 1072 34.41 -15.26 5.03
C ILE A 1072 35.32 -14.17 4.43
N PRO A 1073 34.80 -13.16 3.69
CA PRO A 1073 35.64 -12.10 3.15
C PRO A 1073 36.37 -11.27 4.21
N GLN A 1074 35.74 -10.98 5.35
CA GLN A 1074 36.39 -10.24 6.46
C GLN A 1074 37.50 -11.08 7.09
N LEU A 1075 37.24 -12.36 7.41
CA LEU A 1075 38.26 -13.27 7.96
C LEU A 1075 39.44 -13.49 7.00
N ALA A 1076 39.17 -13.58 5.69
CA ALA A 1076 40.21 -13.74 4.67
C ALA A 1076 41.10 -12.49 4.50
N GLN A 1077 40.61 -11.30 4.89
CA GLN A 1077 41.41 -10.06 4.89
C GLN A 1077 42.40 -10.00 6.07
N MET A 1078 42.17 -10.79 7.14
CA MET A 1078 43.04 -10.88 8.32
C MET A 1078 44.27 -11.77 8.03
N SER A 1079 45.13 -11.35 7.11
CA SER A 1079 46.27 -12.15 6.61
C SER A 1079 47.32 -12.51 7.66
N ASP A 1080 47.32 -11.86 8.83
CA ASP A 1080 48.18 -12.13 9.97
C ASP A 1080 47.66 -13.27 10.88
N LYS A 1081 46.47 -13.83 10.58
CA LYS A 1081 45.80 -14.85 11.38
C LYS A 1081 45.58 -16.14 10.57
N GLU A 1082 45.70 -17.29 11.21
CA GLU A 1082 45.31 -18.60 10.68
C GLU A 1082 43.81 -18.84 10.96
N ILE A 1083 43.00 -19.14 9.94
CA ILE A 1083 41.55 -19.29 10.09
C ILE A 1083 41.13 -20.74 9.85
N ASN A 1084 40.63 -21.38 10.89
CA ASN A 1084 40.27 -22.80 10.94
C ASN A 1084 38.74 -22.95 11.05
N PHE A 1085 38.08 -23.30 9.95
CA PHE A 1085 36.65 -23.63 9.92
C PHE A 1085 36.43 -25.10 10.28
N ILE A 1086 35.60 -25.35 11.28
CA ILE A 1086 35.23 -26.68 11.77
C ILE A 1086 33.74 -26.88 11.53
N ALA A 1087 33.39 -27.87 10.71
CA ALA A 1087 32.00 -28.22 10.44
C ALA A 1087 31.69 -29.70 10.72
N GLY A 1088 30.45 -30.01 11.08
CA GLY A 1088 30.02 -31.38 11.46
C GLY A 1088 29.11 -32.10 10.46
N ASP A 1089 28.46 -31.37 9.54
CA ASP A 1089 27.41 -31.89 8.64
C ASP A 1089 27.86 -31.97 7.16
N LEU A 1090 29.03 -32.56 6.88
CA LEU A 1090 29.47 -32.84 5.50
C LEU A 1090 29.36 -34.34 5.19
N GLN A 1091 28.71 -34.67 4.06
CA GLN A 1091 28.57 -36.05 3.59
C GLN A 1091 29.88 -36.49 2.93
N ALA A 1092 30.75 -37.14 3.69
CA ALA A 1092 31.88 -37.85 3.11
C ALA A 1092 31.41 -39.18 2.50
N THR A 1093 31.94 -39.52 1.32
CA THR A 1093 31.81 -40.87 0.74
C THR A 1093 32.35 -41.90 1.71
N SER A 1094 31.93 -43.17 1.57
CA SER A 1094 32.10 -44.26 2.54
C SER A 1094 33.53 -44.56 3.03
N GLU A 1095 34.56 -43.90 2.49
CA GLU A 1095 35.97 -44.12 2.78
C GLU A 1095 36.66 -43.00 3.59
N VAL A 1096 36.06 -41.80 3.74
CA VAL A 1096 36.73 -40.66 4.42
C VAL A 1096 35.94 -40.22 5.66
N GLN A 1097 36.41 -40.54 6.87
CA GLN A 1097 35.69 -40.24 8.12
C GLN A 1097 36.14 -38.95 8.85
N ALA A 1098 37.26 -38.36 8.41
CA ALA A 1098 37.70 -37.01 8.77
C ALA A 1098 38.58 -36.47 7.64
N PHE A 1099 38.50 -35.18 7.32
CA PHE A 1099 39.36 -34.56 6.30
C PHE A 1099 39.78 -33.14 6.69
N GLU A 1100 40.97 -32.76 6.21
CA GLU A 1100 41.53 -31.41 6.27
C GLU A 1100 41.70 -30.91 4.83
N LYS A 1101 41.27 -29.67 4.57
CA LYS A 1101 41.48 -29.02 3.27
C LYS A 1101 41.98 -27.59 3.47
N HIS A 1102 43.18 -27.33 3.00
CA HIS A 1102 43.74 -25.98 2.88
C HIS A 1102 43.36 -25.38 1.53
N ILE A 1103 42.91 -24.13 1.51
CA ILE A 1103 42.68 -23.41 0.25
C ILE A 1103 44.02 -22.82 -0.22
N PRO A 1104 44.53 -23.18 -1.42
CA PRO A 1104 45.79 -22.66 -1.90
C PRO A 1104 45.79 -21.12 -1.97
N ASN A 1105 46.86 -20.49 -1.49
CA ASN A 1105 47.05 -19.03 -1.45
C ASN A 1105 46.11 -18.27 -0.49
N THR A 1106 45.50 -18.93 0.49
CA THR A 1106 44.77 -18.25 1.58
C THR A 1106 45.19 -18.81 2.94
N ASN A 1107 44.82 -18.11 4.02
CA ASN A 1107 44.99 -18.52 5.41
C ASN A 1107 43.82 -19.39 5.93
N LEU A 1108 42.99 -19.94 5.02
CA LEU A 1108 41.76 -20.66 5.36
C LEU A 1108 41.96 -22.17 5.32
N HIS A 1109 41.63 -22.83 6.44
CA HIS A 1109 41.66 -24.28 6.60
C HIS A 1109 40.27 -24.79 6.96
N PHE A 1110 39.85 -25.90 6.36
CA PHE A 1110 38.56 -26.53 6.61
C PHE A 1110 38.76 -27.92 7.19
N PHE A 1111 38.09 -28.17 8.32
CA PHE A 1111 38.14 -29.42 9.05
C PHE A 1111 36.73 -29.99 9.20
N ASN A 1112 36.63 -31.30 9.03
CA ASN A 1112 35.40 -32.05 9.29
C ASN A 1112 35.72 -33.34 10.03
N SER A 1113 34.86 -33.71 10.98
CA SER A 1113 34.90 -34.98 11.70
C SER A 1113 33.54 -35.68 11.58
N ARG A 1114 33.49 -37.02 11.67
CA ARG A 1114 32.20 -37.73 11.69
C ARG A 1114 32.27 -38.93 12.63
N VAL A 1115 31.35 -38.95 13.60
CA VAL A 1115 31.09 -40.13 14.45
C VAL A 1115 29.67 -40.63 14.16
N ALA A 1116 29.56 -41.85 13.63
CA ALA A 1116 28.29 -42.44 13.18
C ALA A 1116 27.97 -43.81 13.82
N GLY A 1117 28.68 -44.19 14.89
CA GLY A 1117 28.51 -45.46 15.59
C GLY A 1117 29.18 -46.64 14.89
N LEU A 1118 30.10 -46.40 13.95
CA LEU A 1118 30.81 -47.42 13.18
C LEU A 1118 32.01 -47.97 13.96
N THR A 1119 32.60 -49.09 13.52
CA THR A 1119 33.77 -49.71 14.16
C THR A 1119 35.07 -48.91 14.00
N THR A 1120 35.06 -47.86 13.17
CA THR A 1120 36.24 -47.05 12.84
C THR A 1120 36.04 -45.55 13.07
N ASP A 1121 34.98 -45.14 13.78
CA ASP A 1121 34.63 -43.72 13.97
C ASP A 1121 35.86 -42.88 14.32
N ARG A 1122 35.96 -41.69 13.72
CA ARG A 1122 37.08 -40.79 13.91
C ARG A 1122 36.63 -39.43 14.40
N PHE A 1123 37.38 -38.86 15.33
CA PHE A 1123 37.22 -37.47 15.76
C PHE A 1123 38.52 -36.71 15.53
N LEU A 1124 38.45 -35.38 15.54
CA LEU A 1124 39.63 -34.53 15.36
C LEU A 1124 40.19 -34.15 16.72
N HIS A 1125 41.51 -34.24 16.86
CA HIS A 1125 42.24 -33.82 18.03
C HIS A 1125 43.28 -32.78 17.62
N PHE A 1126 43.14 -31.59 18.18
CA PHE A 1126 43.97 -30.42 17.92
C PHE A 1126 45.02 -30.30 19.01
N THR A 1127 46.29 -30.30 18.60
CA THR A 1127 47.46 -30.09 19.48
C THR A 1127 48.31 -28.96 18.93
N LYS A 1128 48.91 -28.16 19.82
CA LYS A 1128 49.76 -27.03 19.45
C LYS A 1128 51.23 -27.48 19.33
N ASP A 1129 51.86 -27.24 18.19
CA ASP A 1129 53.29 -27.49 17.96
C ASP A 1129 54.01 -26.19 17.58
N SER A 1130 54.78 -25.62 18.50
CA SER A 1130 55.63 -24.45 18.25
C SER A 1130 54.95 -23.25 17.56
N LEU A 1131 53.70 -22.94 17.98
CA LEU A 1131 52.78 -21.88 17.53
C LEU A 1131 51.70 -22.30 16.52
N ASP A 1132 51.86 -23.41 15.80
CA ASP A 1132 50.89 -23.86 14.80
C ASP A 1132 49.97 -24.95 15.37
N TRP A 1133 48.69 -24.91 14.99
CA TRP A 1133 47.72 -25.93 15.37
C TRP A 1133 47.76 -27.11 14.40
N LYS A 1134 47.97 -28.32 14.92
CA LYS A 1134 47.94 -29.55 14.14
C LYS A 1134 46.69 -30.36 14.47
N ALA A 1135 45.87 -30.60 13.45
CA ALA A 1135 44.74 -31.51 13.56
C ALA A 1135 45.20 -32.95 13.29
N THR A 1136 44.89 -33.87 14.20
CA THR A 1136 45.10 -35.31 14.02
C THR A 1136 43.76 -36.04 14.09
N SER A 1137 43.55 -36.97 13.18
CA SER A 1137 42.36 -37.81 13.20
C SER A 1137 42.63 -39.02 14.10
N ILE A 1138 41.84 -39.16 15.17
CA ILE A 1138 41.96 -40.26 16.12
C ILE A 1138 40.84 -41.26 15.85
N SER A 1139 41.22 -42.51 15.55
CA SER A 1139 40.27 -43.62 15.37
C SER A 1139 39.90 -44.26 16.70
N MET A 1140 38.60 -44.49 16.89
CA MET A 1140 38.10 -45.21 18.05
C MET A 1140 37.90 -46.68 17.68
N GLU A 1141 38.76 -47.58 18.16
CA GLU A 1141 38.52 -49.02 18.06
C GLU A 1141 37.45 -49.42 19.09
N LYS A 1142 36.30 -49.94 18.64
CA LYS A 1142 35.34 -50.59 19.54
C LYS A 1142 36.00 -51.83 20.15
N ASN A 1143 36.41 -51.76 21.40
CA ASN A 1143 36.50 -52.96 22.22
C ASN A 1143 35.07 -53.38 22.58
N ASN A 1144 34.68 -54.59 22.16
CA ASN A 1144 33.37 -55.23 22.32
C ASN A 1144 32.68 -54.96 23.66
#